data_AF-A0A1K0IKL6-F1
#
_entry.id   AF-A0A1K0IKL6-F1
#
_cell.length_a   1.000
_cell.length_b   1.000
_cell.length_c   1.000
_cell.angle_alpha   90.00
_cell.angle_beta   90.00
_cell.angle_gamma   90.00
#
_symmetry.space_group_name_H-M   'P 1'
#
loop_
_entity.id
_entity.type
_entity.pdbx_description
1 polymer ?
#
loop_
_entity_poly.entity_id
_entity_poly.type
_entity_poly.pdbx_seq_one_letter_code
_entity_poly.pdbx_strand_id
1 'polypeptide(L)'
;MVLNPDPAAPGTLGADRVLSALPHASAHLESSLGGPGGTVVANHRLDALASITLAPADIRLYEVPPVPLTRPGTPAADARAPHGHETLAATGLGSVVAAMEAPRIAIEHVEPACNEGRFAVRRVVGERVTVSADIWMDGHDKLAAAVLWRAPGETGWHEAPMQPVINDRWEGSFPLVALGRHEFTVEAWRDTFASWLDEIGKKRAAGLNVALEIEEGARLVADALLQPARNGKQGNGGKNSRTATADTELSAIVDELITAAGDDARRQEILLSPRTAAAMQAVMATPAGRPFASRHPVAMPVEADRLAARYASWYELFPRSQSNDETRHGTFDDVIARLPAIRAMGFDVLYFTPIHPIGRTHRKGRNNSLRAEPGDHGSPYAIGGEEGGHDALHPELGTFEDFRRLRDAAARHGLELALDFAIQCSPDHPWLRDHPEWFAHRPDGSLRYAENPPKKYEDIVNVDFYAAPPAGGALWQALRDVVMFWADQGVRIFRVDNPHTKPLPFWEWMIADVRARHPDTIFLAEAFTRPKMMARLAKLGFSQSYTYFTWRNAKWELTEYLTELTQSPLRDFFRPHFFVNTPDINPYFLHQGGRPAFLIRAALATLLSGLWGMYSGFELCESAPFVLNGKVREEYLDSEKYQLRVRDWQQPGNIVAEISRLNEIRAGHPALQNHLGLRFYHAGSDAVLWFARFMPGTDYLFGDDVLLAAISLDPRTAHETDVEIPLWEWGLPDQAGLAVHDLMHGRRFELRGKHQRIRLDPAQLPFSVWHVRPLERPAPRPPAAPASTDPHGA
;
A
#
# COMPACT_ATOMS: atom_id res chain seq x y z
N MET A 1 -0.19 22.27 5.24
CA MET A 1 -1.17 23.11 5.95
C MET A 1 -2.25 22.21 6.52
N VAL A 2 -2.63 22.38 7.78
CA VAL A 2 -3.74 21.67 8.42
C VAL A 2 -4.72 22.72 8.94
N LEU A 3 -6.01 22.57 8.62
CA LEU A 3 -7.08 23.51 8.95
C LEU A 3 -8.15 22.78 9.77
N ASN A 4 -8.65 23.41 10.82
CA ASN A 4 -9.93 23.05 11.42
C ASN A 4 -11.05 23.87 10.76
N PRO A 5 -11.90 23.28 9.92
CA PRO A 5 -12.98 24.02 9.27
C PRO A 5 -14.18 24.30 10.20
N ASP A 6 -14.22 23.69 11.39
CA ASP A 6 -15.31 23.87 12.36
C ASP A 6 -15.11 25.20 13.11
N PRO A 7 -16.02 26.18 12.98
CA PRO A 7 -15.90 27.47 13.66
C PRO A 7 -16.35 27.42 15.12
N ALA A 8 -16.92 26.30 15.59
CA ALA A 8 -17.53 26.19 16.91
C ALA A 8 -16.80 25.20 17.85
N ALA A 9 -16.15 24.15 17.31
CA ALA A 9 -15.50 23.12 18.12
C ALA A 9 -14.03 22.89 17.74
N PRO A 10 -13.16 22.58 18.72
CA PRO A 10 -11.80 22.15 18.43
C PRO A 10 -11.81 20.80 17.69
N GLY A 11 -10.90 20.64 16.74
CA GLY A 11 -10.71 19.40 15.97
C GLY A 11 -9.41 18.71 16.37
N THR A 12 -9.44 17.39 16.50
CA THR A 12 -8.23 16.57 16.73
C THR A 12 -8.11 15.50 15.65
N LEU A 13 -6.92 15.36 15.07
CA LEU A 13 -6.60 14.30 14.10
C LEU A 13 -5.20 13.74 14.35
N GLY A 14 -4.99 12.46 14.05
CA GLY A 14 -3.67 11.85 14.15
C GLY A 14 -2.71 12.39 13.08
N ALA A 15 -1.47 12.71 13.46
CA ALA A 15 -0.45 13.22 12.54
C ALA A 15 -0.12 12.23 11.40
N ASP A 16 -0.32 10.93 11.64
CA ASP A 16 -0.23 9.85 10.65
C ASP A 16 -1.16 10.05 9.44
N ARG A 17 -2.37 10.63 9.65
CA ARG A 17 -3.28 10.97 8.54
C ARG A 17 -2.68 12.01 7.59
N VAL A 18 -1.88 12.94 8.13
CA VAL A 18 -1.19 13.95 7.30
C VAL A 18 0.02 13.32 6.64
N LEU A 19 0.85 12.61 7.41
CA LEU A 19 2.10 12.00 6.93
C LEU A 19 1.87 10.99 5.79
N SER A 20 0.86 10.14 5.92
CA SER A 20 0.51 9.13 4.92
C SER A 20 -0.05 9.71 3.62
N ALA A 21 -0.56 10.94 3.66
CA ALA A 21 -1.08 11.67 2.50
C ALA A 21 -0.01 12.52 1.78
N LEU A 22 1.22 12.55 2.27
CA LEU A 22 2.28 13.34 1.64
C LEU A 22 2.78 12.69 0.34
N PRO A 23 2.99 13.48 -0.73
CA PRO A 23 3.55 12.97 -1.98
C PRO A 23 5.00 12.50 -1.80
N HIS A 24 5.75 13.16 -0.92
CA HIS A 24 7.08 12.76 -0.51
C HIS A 24 7.01 12.07 0.85
N ALA A 25 7.71 10.93 0.99
CA ALA A 25 7.72 10.19 2.25
C ALA A 25 8.30 11.05 3.39
N SER A 26 7.63 11.02 4.54
CA SER A 26 8.08 11.63 5.80
C SER A 26 7.68 10.77 6.99
N ALA A 27 8.50 10.83 8.05
CA ALA A 27 8.28 10.15 9.32
C ALA A 27 7.69 11.07 10.41
N HIS A 28 7.76 12.39 10.20
CA HIS A 28 7.34 13.38 11.18
C HIS A 28 7.07 14.74 10.54
N LEU A 29 6.33 15.56 11.27
CA LEU A 29 6.08 16.96 10.94
C LEU A 29 6.85 17.85 11.91
N GLU A 30 7.37 18.95 11.40
CA GLU A 30 7.96 20.00 12.22
C GLU A 30 7.07 21.23 12.19
N SER A 31 6.78 21.79 13.35
CA SER A 31 5.94 22.98 13.45
C SER A 31 6.68 24.20 12.88
N SER A 32 6.08 24.86 11.87
CA SER A 32 6.71 26.01 11.20
C SER A 32 6.27 27.33 11.85
N LEU A 33 7.19 28.30 11.91
CA LEU A 33 6.89 29.66 12.36
C LEU A 33 6.08 30.39 11.27
N GLY A 34 4.89 30.89 11.59
CA GLY A 34 4.18 31.87 10.75
C GLY A 34 2.79 31.51 10.22
N GLY A 35 2.06 30.59 10.85
CA GLY A 35 0.63 30.38 10.57
C GLY A 35 -0.27 31.48 11.17
N PRO A 36 -1.39 31.86 10.52
CA PRO A 36 -2.39 32.74 11.12
C PRO A 36 -3.16 31.98 12.21
N GLY A 37 -2.71 32.04 13.47
CA GLY A 37 -3.36 31.32 14.57
C GLY A 37 -2.72 31.38 15.97
N GLY A 38 -1.50 31.92 16.12
CA GLY A 38 -0.86 32.09 17.44
C GLY A 38 0.39 31.24 17.66
N THR A 39 1.08 31.50 18.78
CA THR A 39 2.45 31.05 19.07
C THR A 39 2.59 29.53 19.09
N VAL A 40 3.16 29.00 18.02
CA VAL A 40 3.71 27.65 17.95
C VAL A 40 4.97 27.59 18.82
N VAL A 41 5.12 26.54 19.65
CA VAL A 41 6.45 26.19 20.17
C VAL A 41 7.25 25.73 18.95
N ALA A 42 8.17 26.58 18.50
CA ALA A 42 9.02 26.27 17.34
C ALA A 42 9.75 24.94 17.57
N ASN A 43 9.85 24.12 16.52
CA ASN A 43 10.57 22.83 16.51
C ASN A 43 9.91 21.73 17.36
N HIS A 44 8.60 21.78 17.62
CA HIS A 44 7.92 20.62 18.18
C HIS A 44 7.73 19.56 17.08
N ARG A 45 8.46 18.46 17.20
CA ARG A 45 8.36 17.31 16.29
C ARG A 45 7.11 16.50 16.60
N LEU A 46 6.26 16.30 15.60
CA LEU A 46 5.09 15.42 15.68
C LEU A 46 5.39 14.17 14.84
N ASP A 47 5.61 13.05 15.49
CA ASP A 47 5.72 11.75 14.82
C ASP A 47 4.33 11.19 14.46
N ALA A 48 4.29 10.01 13.84
CA ALA A 48 3.04 9.32 13.52
C ALA A 48 2.26 8.79 14.75
N LEU A 49 2.73 9.03 15.98
CA LEU A 49 1.98 8.76 17.22
C LEU A 49 1.31 10.03 17.76
N ALA A 50 1.73 11.21 17.33
CA ALA A 50 1.23 12.47 17.84
C ALA A 50 -0.17 12.80 17.30
N SER A 51 -0.96 13.51 18.11
CA SER A 51 -2.21 14.13 17.68
C SER A 51 -2.01 15.62 17.38
N ILE A 52 -2.69 16.10 16.35
CA ILE A 52 -2.80 17.50 16.00
C ILE A 52 -4.16 17.98 16.50
N THR A 53 -4.16 18.81 17.55
CA THR A 53 -5.36 19.49 18.04
C THR A 53 -5.34 20.95 17.62
N LEU A 54 -6.39 21.37 16.91
CA LEU A 54 -6.62 22.72 16.41
C LEU A 54 -7.83 23.33 17.10
N ALA A 55 -7.73 24.59 17.50
CA ALA A 55 -8.87 25.35 18.01
C ALA A 55 -9.92 25.56 16.89
N PRO A 56 -11.16 25.98 17.20
CA PRO A 56 -12.14 26.30 16.18
C PRO A 56 -11.59 27.30 15.15
N ALA A 57 -11.76 27.02 13.85
CA ALA A 57 -11.23 27.81 12.73
C ALA A 57 -9.70 28.00 12.67
N ASP A 58 -8.90 27.27 13.46
CA ASP A 58 -7.43 27.39 13.51
C ASP A 58 -6.76 26.77 12.26
N ILE A 59 -5.66 27.40 11.81
CA ILE A 59 -4.83 26.97 10.68
C ILE A 59 -3.39 26.87 11.15
N ARG A 60 -2.77 25.69 10.94
CA ARG A 60 -1.36 25.48 11.22
C ARG A 60 -0.57 25.06 10.00
N LEU A 61 0.65 25.57 9.93
CA LEU A 61 1.65 25.20 8.93
C LEU A 61 2.68 24.28 9.58
N TYR A 62 2.96 23.20 8.87
CA TYR A 62 3.98 22.24 9.24
C TYR A 62 4.95 22.13 8.07
N GLU A 63 6.23 22.05 8.41
CA GLU A 63 7.29 21.64 7.51
C GLU A 63 7.43 20.13 7.53
N VAL A 64 7.79 19.60 6.37
CA VAL A 64 7.98 18.17 6.16
C VAL A 64 9.46 17.96 5.85
N PRO A 65 10.27 17.59 6.84
CA PRO A 65 11.63 17.18 6.56
C PRO A 65 11.61 15.87 5.74
N PRO A 66 12.40 15.76 4.67
CA PRO A 66 12.48 14.52 3.91
C PRO A 66 13.03 13.39 4.78
N VAL A 67 12.51 12.16 4.61
CA VAL A 67 13.11 10.99 5.28
C VAL A 67 14.56 10.84 4.79
N PRO A 68 15.56 10.71 5.69
CA PRO A 68 16.89 10.30 5.27
C PRO A 68 16.78 8.93 4.61
N LEU A 69 17.23 8.83 3.35
CA LEU A 69 17.40 7.55 2.67
C LEU A 69 18.47 6.76 3.43
N THR A 70 18.07 6.04 4.48
CA THR A 70 18.93 5.06 5.13
C THR A 70 19.10 3.95 4.12
N ARG A 71 20.32 3.84 3.57
CA ARG A 71 20.72 2.64 2.82
C ARG A 71 20.49 1.47 3.77
N PRO A 72 19.56 0.54 3.45
CA PRO A 72 19.46 -0.68 4.21
C PRO A 72 20.86 -1.30 4.25
N GLY A 73 21.36 -1.61 5.44
CA GLY A 73 22.46 -2.56 5.53
C GLY A 73 22.05 -3.80 4.72
N THR A 74 22.99 -4.38 3.97
CA THR A 74 22.75 -5.66 3.31
C THR A 74 22.14 -6.58 4.35
N PRO A 75 20.93 -7.13 4.14
CA PRO A 75 20.37 -8.05 5.11
C PRO A 75 21.42 -9.12 5.34
N ALA A 76 21.81 -9.32 6.59
CA ALA A 76 22.58 -10.50 6.93
C ALA A 76 21.78 -11.68 6.38
N ALA A 77 22.43 -12.51 5.57
CA ALA A 77 21.85 -13.78 5.15
C ALA A 77 21.75 -14.65 6.41
N ASP A 78 20.78 -14.37 7.28
CA ASP A 78 20.59 -15.14 8.49
C ASP A 78 19.92 -16.46 8.11
N ALA A 79 20.77 -17.47 8.26
CA ALA A 79 20.52 -18.88 8.45
C ALA A 79 19.11 -19.34 8.09
N ARG A 80 19.05 -20.17 7.04
CA ARG A 80 18.01 -21.20 6.87
C ARG A 80 17.65 -21.75 8.26
N ALA A 81 16.40 -21.56 8.67
CA ALA A 81 15.84 -22.30 9.79
C ALA A 81 16.08 -23.80 9.51
N PRO A 82 16.66 -24.56 10.45
CA PRO A 82 16.75 -26.00 10.27
C PRO A 82 15.33 -26.54 10.36
N HIS A 83 14.74 -26.92 9.21
CA HIS A 83 13.63 -27.86 9.19
C HIS A 83 14.18 -29.25 9.53
N GLY A 84 14.39 -29.48 10.82
CA GLY A 84 14.59 -30.80 11.39
C GLY A 84 13.34 -31.16 12.18
N HIS A 85 12.41 -31.88 11.56
CA HIS A 85 11.55 -32.78 12.32
C HIS A 85 12.45 -33.95 12.77
N GLU A 86 13.20 -33.75 13.85
CA GLU A 86 13.72 -34.88 14.62
C GLU A 86 12.60 -35.37 15.54
N THR A 87 12.08 -36.53 15.18
CA THR A 87 11.15 -37.32 15.96
C THR A 87 11.77 -37.61 17.33
N LEU A 88 11.25 -36.97 18.38
CA LEU A 88 11.59 -37.24 19.77
C LEU A 88 11.23 -38.69 20.14
N ALA A 89 12.26 -39.52 20.30
CA ALA A 89 12.22 -40.70 21.16
C ALA A 89 13.44 -40.65 22.09
N ALA A 90 13.47 -39.69 23.01
CA ALA A 90 14.44 -39.64 24.09
C ALA A 90 13.70 -39.55 25.42
N THR A 91 13.39 -40.71 26.01
CA THR A 91 12.80 -40.82 27.36
C THR A 91 13.90 -40.67 28.41
N GLY A 92 14.11 -39.45 28.93
CA GLY A 92 15.10 -39.15 29.99
C GLY A 92 15.02 -37.71 30.53
N LEU A 93 15.81 -37.38 31.56
CA LEU A 93 15.84 -36.03 32.20
C LEU A 93 15.96 -34.86 31.20
N GLY A 94 16.64 -35.05 30.07
CA GLY A 94 16.76 -34.04 29.02
C GLY A 94 15.42 -33.67 28.36
N SER A 95 14.47 -34.61 28.24
CA SER A 95 13.14 -34.30 27.69
C SER A 95 12.26 -33.52 28.68
N VAL A 96 12.49 -33.70 29.99
CA VAL A 96 11.78 -32.95 31.03
C VAL A 96 12.31 -31.52 31.12
N VAL A 97 13.63 -31.32 31.09
CA VAL A 97 14.22 -29.98 31.07
C VAL A 97 13.76 -29.22 29.83
N ALA A 98 13.78 -29.84 28.65
CA ALA A 98 13.26 -29.23 27.43
C ALA A 98 11.77 -28.85 27.53
N ALA A 99 10.94 -29.68 28.20
CA ALA A 99 9.54 -29.34 28.43
C ALA A 99 9.35 -28.19 29.44
N MET A 100 10.23 -28.07 30.44
CA MET A 100 10.21 -26.97 31.42
C MET A 100 10.72 -25.64 30.83
N GLU A 101 11.60 -25.70 29.83
CA GLU A 101 12.12 -24.54 29.10
C GLU A 101 11.21 -24.12 27.92
N ALA A 102 10.19 -24.92 27.60
CA ALA A 102 9.27 -24.62 26.52
C ALA A 102 8.46 -23.33 26.81
N PRO A 103 8.12 -22.54 25.78
CA PRO A 103 7.28 -21.36 25.93
C PRO A 103 5.95 -21.70 26.61
N ARG A 104 5.65 -21.05 27.74
CA ARG A 104 4.42 -21.31 28.51
C ARG A 104 3.23 -20.49 28.01
N ILE A 105 3.46 -19.27 27.53
CA ILE A 105 2.44 -18.41 26.94
C ILE A 105 2.32 -18.77 25.45
N ALA A 106 1.10 -19.08 25.02
CA ALA A 106 0.75 -19.28 23.62
C ALA A 106 0.58 -17.91 22.94
N ILE A 107 1.22 -17.74 21.78
CA ILE A 107 1.07 -16.57 20.92
C ILE A 107 0.80 -17.09 19.52
N GLU A 108 -0.44 -16.96 19.08
CA GLU A 108 -0.92 -17.52 17.82
C GLU A 108 -1.59 -16.44 16.96
N HIS A 109 -1.83 -16.78 15.68
CA HIS A 109 -2.53 -15.92 14.71
C HIS A 109 -2.09 -14.45 14.69
N VAL A 110 -0.77 -14.22 14.66
CA VAL A 110 -0.20 -12.88 14.54
C VAL A 110 -0.53 -12.28 13.18
N GLU A 111 -1.22 -11.13 13.19
CA GLU A 111 -1.66 -10.38 12.02
C GLU A 111 -1.18 -8.92 12.09
N PRO A 112 -0.94 -8.26 10.94
CA PRO A 112 -1.13 -8.75 9.58
C PRO A 112 0.01 -9.68 9.13
N ALA A 113 -0.33 -10.74 8.39
CA ALA A 113 0.66 -11.69 7.89
C ALA A 113 0.35 -12.13 6.45
N CYS A 114 1.39 -12.36 5.64
CA CYS A 114 1.26 -12.98 4.33
C CYS A 114 2.05 -14.29 4.31
N ASN A 115 1.33 -15.42 4.17
CA ASN A 115 1.92 -16.76 4.22
C ASN A 115 2.81 -16.95 5.47
N GLU A 116 2.24 -16.66 6.66
CA GLU A 116 2.91 -16.86 7.96
C GLU A 116 4.28 -16.13 8.05
N GLY A 117 4.36 -14.94 7.45
CA GLY A 117 5.57 -14.12 7.48
C GLY A 117 6.57 -14.40 6.35
N ARG A 118 6.28 -15.33 5.42
CA ARG A 118 7.17 -15.57 4.27
C ARG A 118 7.28 -14.36 3.33
N PHE A 119 6.21 -13.57 3.20
CA PHE A 119 6.16 -12.37 2.37
C PHE A 119 5.74 -11.15 3.16
N ALA A 120 6.22 -9.99 2.74
CA ALA A 120 5.87 -8.73 3.37
C ALA A 120 4.45 -8.31 3.03
N VAL A 121 3.71 -7.87 4.05
CA VAL A 121 2.50 -7.05 3.81
C VAL A 121 2.92 -5.64 3.40
N ARG A 122 2.04 -4.90 2.73
CA ARG A 122 2.35 -3.64 2.06
C ARG A 122 1.63 -2.48 2.70
N ARG A 123 2.37 -1.43 3.02
CA ARG A 123 1.84 -0.19 3.61
C ARG A 123 2.54 1.03 2.99
N VAL A 124 2.16 2.23 3.41
CA VAL A 124 2.82 3.48 3.01
C VAL A 124 3.54 4.08 4.22
N VAL A 125 4.69 4.71 4.00
CA VAL A 125 5.42 5.44 5.05
C VAL A 125 4.53 6.50 5.69
N GLY A 126 4.65 6.68 7.00
CA GLY A 126 3.80 7.57 7.80
C GLY A 126 2.53 6.91 8.32
N GLU A 127 2.16 5.72 7.83
CA GLU A 127 1.04 4.95 8.37
C GLU A 127 1.39 4.21 9.66
N ARG A 128 0.34 3.81 10.39
CA ARG A 128 0.44 2.87 11.51
C ARG A 128 0.09 1.46 11.05
N VAL A 129 0.80 0.48 11.59
CA VAL A 129 0.44 -0.93 11.46
C VAL A 129 -0.23 -1.34 12.76
N THR A 130 -1.52 -1.66 12.68
CA THR A 130 -2.23 -2.37 13.76
C THR A 130 -1.81 -3.83 13.72
N VAL A 131 -1.30 -4.32 14.84
CA VAL A 131 -0.87 -5.70 15.05
C VAL A 131 -1.83 -6.35 16.02
N SER A 132 -2.26 -7.56 15.71
CA SER A 132 -3.11 -8.33 16.60
C SER A 132 -2.67 -9.79 16.68
N ALA A 133 -2.93 -10.42 17.81
CA ALA A 133 -2.53 -11.80 18.08
C ALA A 133 -3.46 -12.43 19.11
N ASP A 134 -3.58 -13.74 19.08
CA ASP A 134 -4.29 -14.51 20.10
C ASP A 134 -3.26 -14.91 21.16
N ILE A 135 -3.46 -14.49 22.42
CA ILE A 135 -2.47 -14.63 23.50
C ILE A 135 -3.13 -15.14 24.78
N TRP A 136 -2.73 -16.32 25.24
CA TRP A 136 -3.24 -16.94 26.47
C TRP A 136 -2.19 -17.83 27.16
N MET A 137 -2.48 -18.19 28.40
CA MET A 137 -1.69 -19.10 29.25
C MET A 137 -2.66 -19.99 30.04
N ASP A 138 -2.19 -21.12 30.56
CA ASP A 138 -2.93 -21.88 31.57
C ASP A 138 -3.21 -21.05 32.85
N GLY A 139 -4.31 -21.36 33.54
CA GLY A 139 -4.71 -20.69 34.78
C GLY A 139 -5.52 -19.42 34.58
N HIS A 140 -5.47 -18.51 35.56
CA HIS A 140 -6.29 -17.28 35.61
C HIS A 140 -5.44 -16.01 35.81
N ASP A 141 -4.12 -16.14 35.68
CA ASP A 141 -3.20 -15.02 35.83
C ASP A 141 -3.39 -13.99 34.72
N LYS A 142 -3.07 -12.74 35.03
CA LYS A 142 -3.05 -11.65 34.04
C LYS A 142 -1.78 -11.71 33.22
N LEU A 143 -1.94 -11.42 31.92
CA LEU A 143 -0.85 -11.31 30.97
C LEU A 143 -0.65 -9.84 30.60
N ALA A 144 0.55 -9.54 30.11
CA ALA A 144 0.85 -8.33 29.37
C ALA A 144 1.54 -8.72 28.07
N ALA A 145 1.36 -7.90 27.03
CA ALA A 145 1.94 -8.15 25.72
C ALA A 145 2.40 -6.85 25.08
N ALA A 146 3.37 -6.97 24.19
CA ALA A 146 3.87 -5.87 23.39
C ALA A 146 4.20 -6.32 21.96
N VAL A 147 3.98 -5.41 21.01
CA VAL A 147 4.55 -5.53 19.67
C VAL A 147 5.98 -5.01 19.72
N LEU A 148 6.91 -5.86 19.30
CA LEU A 148 8.29 -5.49 19.06
C LEU A 148 8.45 -5.18 17.58
N TRP A 149 9.04 -4.04 17.23
CA TRP A 149 9.24 -3.66 15.82
C TRP A 149 10.61 -3.01 15.59
N ARG A 150 11.09 -3.01 14.36
CA ARG A 150 12.32 -2.31 13.96
C ARG A 150 12.24 -1.78 12.54
N ALA A 151 12.88 -0.65 12.30
CA ALA A 151 12.94 0.00 11.00
C ALA A 151 14.05 -0.61 10.10
N PRO A 152 14.05 -0.31 8.80
CA PRO A 152 15.08 -0.77 7.87
C PRO A 152 16.49 -0.42 8.36
N GLY A 153 17.34 -1.44 8.51
CA GLY A 153 18.74 -1.28 8.94
C GLY A 153 18.95 -1.22 10.46
N GLU A 154 17.90 -1.22 11.27
CA GLU A 154 18.02 -1.29 12.73
C GLU A 154 18.23 -2.73 13.21
N THR A 155 19.09 -2.90 14.22
CA THR A 155 19.30 -4.19 14.88
C THR A 155 18.49 -4.33 16.16
N GLY A 156 18.25 -3.21 16.87
CA GLY A 156 17.48 -3.16 18.11
C GLY A 156 15.98 -3.14 17.88
N TRP A 157 15.23 -3.71 18.83
CA TRP A 157 13.76 -3.69 18.82
C TRP A 157 13.26 -2.45 19.56
N HIS A 158 12.32 -1.76 18.94
CA HIS A 158 11.38 -0.87 19.60
C HIS A 158 10.21 -1.69 20.16
N GLU A 159 9.52 -1.14 21.15
CA GLU A 159 8.40 -1.79 21.83
C GLU A 159 7.20 -0.86 21.88
N ALA A 160 6.00 -1.40 21.63
CA ALA A 160 4.74 -0.73 21.90
C ALA A 160 3.77 -1.70 22.59
N PRO A 161 3.08 -1.27 23.67
CA PRO A 161 2.20 -2.15 24.42
C PRO A 161 1.00 -2.61 23.57
N MET A 162 0.54 -3.82 23.84
CA MET A 162 -0.72 -4.36 23.33
C MET A 162 -1.77 -4.34 24.45
N GLN A 163 -3.03 -4.20 24.06
CA GLN A 163 -4.18 -4.23 24.95
C GLN A 163 -5.09 -5.40 24.63
N PRO A 164 -5.74 -6.01 25.64
CA PRO A 164 -6.74 -7.04 25.39
C PRO A 164 -7.99 -6.41 24.76
N VAL A 165 -8.56 -7.09 23.77
CA VAL A 165 -9.79 -6.69 23.08
C VAL A 165 -10.96 -7.53 23.60
N ILE A 166 -11.03 -8.81 23.19
CA ILE A 166 -12.01 -9.80 23.65
C ILE A 166 -11.54 -11.20 23.26
N ASN A 167 -11.91 -12.23 24.03
CA ASN A 167 -11.62 -13.64 23.71
C ASN A 167 -10.14 -13.88 23.39
N ASP A 168 -9.27 -13.48 24.32
CA ASP A 168 -7.81 -13.61 24.24
C ASP A 168 -7.16 -12.94 23.02
N ARG A 169 -7.91 -12.10 22.29
CA ARG A 169 -7.39 -11.25 21.22
C ARG A 169 -6.74 -10.02 21.81
N TRP A 170 -5.51 -9.75 21.41
CA TRP A 170 -4.76 -8.55 21.78
C TRP A 170 -4.48 -7.68 20.57
N GLU A 171 -4.39 -6.38 20.77
CA GLU A 171 -4.08 -5.40 19.74
C GLU A 171 -3.06 -4.38 20.21
N GLY A 172 -2.06 -4.09 19.38
CA GLY A 172 -1.14 -2.97 19.53
C GLY A 172 -0.87 -2.32 18.18
N SER A 173 -0.06 -1.26 18.15
CA SER A 173 0.32 -0.65 16.87
C SER A 173 1.66 0.04 16.91
N PHE A 174 2.32 0.11 15.75
CA PHE A 174 3.59 0.82 15.58
C PHE A 174 3.61 1.67 14.30
N PRO A 175 4.39 2.76 14.25
CA PRO A 175 4.48 3.62 13.07
C PRO A 175 5.51 3.11 12.03
N LEU A 176 5.26 3.39 10.75
CA LEU A 176 6.23 3.18 9.67
C LEU A 176 7.02 4.46 9.41
N VAL A 177 8.28 4.45 9.84
CA VAL A 177 9.10 5.67 9.97
C VAL A 177 10.14 5.85 8.86
N ALA A 178 10.30 4.88 7.97
CA ALA A 178 11.23 4.99 6.84
C ALA A 178 10.76 4.21 5.61
N LEU A 179 11.29 4.49 4.43
CA LEU A 179 11.02 3.63 3.26
C LEU A 179 11.73 2.29 3.42
N GLY A 180 11.04 1.21 3.04
CA GLY A 180 11.62 -0.13 3.00
C GLY A 180 11.03 -1.11 4.01
N ARG A 181 11.75 -2.21 4.21
CA ARG A 181 11.32 -3.35 5.03
C ARG A 181 11.50 -3.08 6.53
N HIS A 182 10.37 -2.98 7.22
CA HIS A 182 10.28 -3.09 8.67
C HIS A 182 9.99 -4.54 9.04
N GLU A 183 10.22 -4.86 10.30
CA GLU A 183 9.88 -6.15 10.87
C GLU A 183 9.19 -5.96 12.21
N PHE A 184 8.27 -6.86 12.53
CA PHE A 184 7.63 -6.91 13.84
C PHE A 184 7.46 -8.34 14.36
N THR A 185 7.31 -8.49 15.67
CA THR A 185 6.90 -9.72 16.33
C THR A 185 6.13 -9.37 17.60
N VAL A 186 5.53 -10.36 18.26
CA VAL A 186 4.79 -10.19 19.51
C VAL A 186 5.52 -10.91 20.63
N GLU A 187 5.65 -10.24 21.77
CA GLU A 187 6.15 -10.81 23.01
C GLU A 187 5.09 -10.65 24.10
N ALA A 188 4.87 -11.69 24.89
CA ALA A 188 3.93 -11.71 26.00
C ALA A 188 4.58 -12.32 27.23
N TRP A 189 4.15 -11.88 28.40
CA TRP A 189 4.67 -12.35 29.69
C TRP A 189 3.56 -12.34 30.75
N ARG A 190 3.78 -13.08 31.83
CA ARG A 190 2.89 -13.06 32.99
C ARG A 190 3.11 -11.77 33.76
N ASP A 191 2.04 -11.01 33.99
CA ASP A 191 2.06 -9.85 34.86
C ASP A 191 1.65 -10.27 36.27
N THR A 192 2.64 -10.63 37.09
CA THR A 192 2.43 -11.11 38.46
C THR A 192 1.77 -10.06 39.35
N PHE A 193 2.10 -8.78 39.17
CA PHE A 193 1.53 -7.72 39.99
C PHE A 193 0.09 -7.40 39.59
N ALA A 194 -0.22 -7.37 38.29
CA ALA A 194 -1.60 -7.22 37.82
C ALA A 194 -2.49 -8.42 38.20
N SER A 195 -1.92 -9.63 38.24
CA SER A 195 -2.62 -10.83 38.74
C SER A 195 -3.02 -10.66 40.20
N TRP A 196 -2.06 -10.22 41.03
CA TRP A 196 -2.30 -9.91 42.43
C TRP A 196 -3.34 -8.78 42.63
N LEU A 197 -3.26 -7.71 41.83
CA LEU A 197 -4.22 -6.60 41.87
C LEU A 197 -5.66 -7.05 41.58
N ASP A 198 -5.86 -7.92 40.59
CA ASP A 198 -7.17 -8.48 40.25
C ASP A 198 -7.71 -9.36 41.39
N GLU A 199 -6.86 -10.20 41.97
CA GLU A 199 -7.23 -11.10 43.07
C GLU A 199 -7.63 -10.33 44.32
N ILE A 200 -6.80 -9.41 44.80
CA ILE A 200 -7.09 -8.61 45.99
C ILE A 200 -8.33 -7.73 45.75
N GLY A 201 -8.52 -7.20 44.54
CA GLY A 201 -9.70 -6.44 44.15
C GLY A 201 -11.01 -7.25 44.32
N LYS A 202 -11.02 -8.49 43.81
CA LYS A 202 -12.17 -9.41 43.93
C LYS A 202 -12.44 -9.81 45.38
N LYS A 203 -11.39 -10.18 46.14
CA LYS A 203 -11.51 -10.56 47.57
C LYS A 203 -12.07 -9.42 48.41
N ARG A 204 -11.66 -8.18 48.14
CA ARG A 204 -12.20 -6.98 48.79
C ARG A 204 -13.66 -6.71 48.46
N ALA A 205 -14.04 -6.83 47.19
CA ALA A 205 -15.43 -6.67 46.77
C ALA A 205 -16.34 -7.71 47.45
N ALA A 206 -15.82 -8.89 47.75
CA ALA A 206 -16.49 -9.94 48.52
C ALA A 206 -16.42 -9.77 50.05
N GLY A 207 -15.78 -8.72 50.57
CA GLY A 207 -15.67 -8.44 52.00
C GLY A 207 -14.76 -9.40 52.77
N LEU A 208 -13.83 -10.07 52.09
CA LEU A 208 -12.88 -11.01 52.73
C LEU A 208 -11.74 -10.25 53.42
N ASN A 209 -11.15 -10.90 54.43
CA ASN A 209 -9.92 -10.41 55.06
C ASN A 209 -8.74 -10.58 54.09
N VAL A 210 -8.03 -9.48 53.79
CA VAL A 210 -6.94 -9.41 52.80
C VAL A 210 -5.56 -9.11 53.39
N ALA A 211 -5.38 -9.28 54.71
CA ALA A 211 -4.11 -8.96 55.38
C ALA A 211 -2.91 -9.76 54.84
N LEU A 212 -3.14 -11.03 54.45
CA LEU A 212 -2.09 -11.86 53.85
C LEU A 212 -1.73 -11.39 52.44
N GLU A 213 -2.74 -11.04 51.64
CA GLU A 213 -2.57 -10.55 50.27
C GLU A 213 -1.84 -9.21 50.26
N ILE A 214 -2.07 -8.34 51.25
CA ILE A 214 -1.31 -7.07 51.40
C ILE A 214 0.18 -7.37 51.64
N GLU A 215 0.49 -8.38 52.45
CA GLU A 215 1.87 -8.81 52.69
C GLU A 215 2.50 -9.42 51.43
N GLU A 216 1.76 -10.23 50.67
CA GLU A 216 2.21 -10.76 49.37
C GLU A 216 2.50 -9.64 48.37
N GLY A 217 1.63 -8.64 48.28
CA GLY A 217 1.83 -7.48 47.41
C GLY A 217 3.09 -6.68 47.78
N ALA A 218 3.33 -6.47 49.08
CA ALA A 218 4.54 -5.80 49.55
C ALA A 218 5.82 -6.58 49.20
N ARG A 219 5.77 -7.92 49.26
CA ARG A 219 6.89 -8.78 48.84
C ARG A 219 7.11 -8.72 47.33
N LEU A 220 6.05 -8.70 46.52
CA LEU A 220 6.20 -8.55 45.07
C LEU A 220 6.96 -7.26 44.72
N VAL A 221 6.66 -6.14 45.39
CA VAL A 221 7.37 -4.86 45.18
C VAL A 221 8.82 -4.95 45.65
N ALA A 222 9.07 -5.57 46.81
CA ALA A 222 10.44 -5.76 47.32
C ALA A 222 11.28 -6.68 46.42
N ASP A 223 10.71 -7.80 45.95
CA ASP A 223 11.37 -8.73 45.04
C ASP A 223 11.69 -8.05 43.70
N ALA A 224 10.79 -7.21 43.20
CA ALA A 224 11.00 -6.45 41.97
C ALA A 224 12.16 -5.46 42.08
N LEU A 225 12.40 -4.86 43.26
CA LEU A 225 13.58 -4.04 43.53
C LEU A 225 14.87 -4.87 43.46
N LEU A 226 14.85 -6.08 44.02
CA LEU A 226 16.00 -6.98 44.11
C LEU A 226 16.40 -7.65 42.79
N GLN A 227 15.52 -7.63 41.77
CA GLN A 227 15.87 -8.16 40.46
C GLN A 227 17.04 -7.36 39.84
N PRO A 228 18.12 -8.02 39.40
CA PRO A 228 19.30 -7.33 38.90
C PRO A 228 19.01 -6.59 37.59
N ALA A 229 19.20 -5.27 37.59
CA ALA A 229 19.38 -4.50 36.37
C ALA A 229 20.68 -4.98 35.69
N ARG A 230 20.60 -5.84 34.68
CA ARG A 230 21.79 -6.28 33.95
C ARG A 230 22.42 -5.07 33.23
N ASN A 231 23.51 -4.55 33.79
CA ASN A 231 24.48 -3.74 33.06
C ASN A 231 25.12 -4.63 31.97
N GLY A 232 24.71 -4.46 30.72
CA GLY A 232 25.23 -5.22 29.59
C GLY A 232 26.74 -4.99 29.41
N LYS A 233 27.53 -6.06 29.49
CA LYS A 233 28.82 -6.13 28.77
C LYS A 233 28.52 -6.43 27.30
N GLN A 234 28.82 -5.45 26.45
CA GLN A 234 29.11 -5.51 25.01
C GLN A 234 28.32 -6.52 24.15
N GLY A 235 27.24 -6.01 23.57
CA GLY A 235 26.65 -6.41 22.29
C GLY A 235 25.86 -5.20 21.78
N ASN A 236 26.18 -4.70 20.59
CA ASN A 236 25.90 -3.34 20.15
C ASN A 236 24.38 -3.03 19.99
N GLY A 237 23.90 -1.95 20.63
CA GLY A 237 22.70 -1.20 20.20
C GLY A 237 21.33 -1.64 20.74
N GLY A 238 21.02 -1.37 22.02
CA GLY A 238 19.65 -1.38 22.55
C GLY A 238 19.56 -0.77 23.94
N LYS A 239 18.85 0.36 24.10
CA LYS A 239 18.66 1.12 25.35
C LYS A 239 17.64 0.45 26.31
N ASN A 240 17.82 -0.81 26.68
CA ASN A 240 16.90 -1.49 27.62
C ASN A 240 17.54 -1.69 29.00
N SER A 241 17.99 -0.60 29.63
CA SER A 241 18.30 -0.62 31.07
C SER A 241 17.10 -0.07 31.83
N ARG A 242 16.71 -0.75 32.92
CA ARG A 242 15.85 -0.19 33.96
C ARG A 242 16.42 1.18 34.33
N THR A 243 15.62 2.24 34.27
CA THR A 243 16.10 3.60 34.52
C THR A 243 16.45 3.74 36.00
N ALA A 244 17.54 4.45 36.33
CA ALA A 244 17.93 4.69 37.73
C ALA A 244 16.80 5.34 38.56
N THR A 245 15.89 6.07 37.89
CA THR A 245 14.68 6.65 38.48
C THR A 245 13.66 5.60 38.91
N ALA A 246 13.47 4.50 38.17
CA ALA A 246 12.53 3.44 38.54
C ALA A 246 12.97 2.70 39.80
N ASP A 247 14.28 2.47 39.96
CA ASP A 247 14.84 1.80 41.14
C ASP A 247 14.74 2.68 42.38
N THR A 248 14.96 3.97 42.21
CA THR A 248 14.77 4.97 43.27
C THR A 248 13.31 4.98 43.73
N GLU A 249 12.38 4.92 42.78
CA GLU A 249 10.94 4.94 43.06
C GLU A 249 10.49 3.66 43.80
N LEU A 250 10.92 2.49 43.32
CA LEU A 250 10.63 1.22 43.99
C LEU A 250 11.23 1.18 45.40
N SER A 251 12.46 1.67 45.59
CA SER A 251 13.07 1.76 46.91
C SER A 251 12.25 2.64 47.85
N ALA A 252 11.77 3.80 47.39
CA ALA A 252 10.93 4.68 48.19
C ALA A 252 9.59 4.02 48.55
N ILE A 253 8.96 3.31 47.61
CA ILE A 253 7.72 2.56 47.88
C ILE A 253 7.96 1.45 48.91
N VAL A 254 9.07 0.72 48.82
CA VAL A 254 9.44 -0.31 49.81
C VAL A 254 9.64 0.30 51.19
N ASP A 255 10.34 1.44 51.31
CA ASP A 255 10.54 2.14 52.58
C ASP A 255 9.22 2.63 53.19
N GLU A 256 8.30 3.14 52.36
CA GLU A 256 6.95 3.53 52.79
C GLU A 256 6.14 2.32 53.30
N LEU A 257 6.23 1.18 52.61
CA LEU A 257 5.55 -0.06 53.01
C LEU A 257 6.11 -0.63 54.33
N ILE A 258 7.42 -0.53 54.54
CA ILE A 258 8.07 -0.92 55.81
C ILE A 258 7.64 0.03 56.94
N THR A 259 7.60 1.33 56.67
CA THR A 259 7.18 2.34 57.66
C THR A 259 5.71 2.16 58.08
N ALA A 260 4.86 1.74 57.15
CA ALA A 260 3.45 1.44 57.39
C ALA A 260 3.20 0.03 57.98
N ALA A 261 4.23 -0.69 58.45
CA ALA A 261 4.06 -2.00 59.06
C ALA A 261 3.06 -1.98 60.23
N GLY A 262 2.06 -2.86 60.19
CA GLY A 262 0.97 -2.91 61.16
C GLY A 262 -0.24 -2.02 60.85
N ASP A 263 -0.17 -1.20 59.78
CA ASP A 263 -1.30 -0.44 59.24
C ASP A 263 -1.66 -0.96 57.84
N ASP A 264 -2.51 -1.98 57.80
CA ASP A 264 -2.93 -2.63 56.55
C ASP A 264 -3.66 -1.67 55.62
N ALA A 265 -4.42 -0.71 56.15
CA ALA A 265 -5.13 0.28 55.34
C ALA A 265 -4.15 1.18 54.59
N ARG A 266 -3.10 1.65 55.27
CA ARG A 266 -2.07 2.49 54.65
C ARG A 266 -1.21 1.73 53.66
N ARG A 267 -0.76 0.52 54.00
CA ARG A 267 0.01 -0.34 53.08
C ARG A 267 -0.79 -0.63 51.81
N GLN A 268 -2.08 -0.89 51.97
CA GLN A 268 -2.97 -1.13 50.84
C GLN A 268 -3.13 0.10 49.95
N GLU A 269 -3.29 1.30 50.53
CA GLU A 269 -3.35 2.55 49.77
C GLU A 269 -2.10 2.76 48.90
N ILE A 270 -0.92 2.47 49.47
CA ILE A 270 0.36 2.53 48.75
C ILE A 270 0.38 1.53 47.59
N LEU A 271 0.05 0.25 47.85
CA LEU A 271 0.10 -0.81 46.84
C LEU A 271 -0.88 -0.59 45.68
N LEU A 272 -2.07 -0.05 45.96
CA LEU A 272 -3.10 0.22 44.94
C LEU A 272 -2.90 1.58 44.23
N SER A 273 -1.86 2.32 44.58
CA SER A 273 -1.62 3.64 43.98
C SER A 273 -1.16 3.51 42.52
N PRO A 274 -1.54 4.46 41.64
CA PRO A 274 -1.02 4.53 40.27
C PRO A 274 0.51 4.60 40.20
N ARG A 275 1.12 5.19 41.25
CA ARG A 275 2.57 5.29 41.42
C ARG A 275 3.22 3.90 41.53
N THR A 276 2.68 3.02 42.38
CA THR A 276 3.19 1.65 42.52
C THR A 276 2.96 0.84 41.26
N ALA A 277 1.79 0.97 40.62
CA ALA A 277 1.53 0.29 39.35
C ALA A 277 2.53 0.69 38.26
N ALA A 278 2.82 1.99 38.11
CA ALA A 278 3.80 2.48 37.15
C ALA A 278 5.23 1.99 37.46
N ALA A 279 5.62 1.97 38.74
CA ALA A 279 6.92 1.47 39.17
C ALA A 279 7.08 -0.04 38.86
N MET A 280 6.04 -0.84 39.12
CA MET A 280 6.04 -2.28 38.80
C MET A 280 6.06 -2.54 37.29
N GLN A 281 5.32 -1.77 36.49
CA GLN A 281 5.39 -1.84 35.02
C GLN A 281 6.79 -1.51 34.50
N ALA A 282 7.49 -0.55 35.10
CA ALA A 282 8.85 -0.18 34.69
C ALA A 282 9.87 -1.32 34.90
N VAL A 283 9.64 -2.25 35.83
CA VAL A 283 10.48 -3.44 36.02
C VAL A 283 10.36 -4.39 34.82
N MET A 284 9.15 -4.48 34.27
CA MET A 284 8.85 -5.28 33.09
C MET A 284 9.40 -4.65 31.79
N ALA A 285 10.02 -3.47 31.83
CA ALA A 285 10.75 -2.92 30.68
C ALA A 285 12.05 -3.70 30.36
N THR A 286 12.49 -4.58 31.25
CA THR A 286 13.66 -5.45 31.03
C THR A 286 13.25 -6.91 30.87
N PRO A 287 13.95 -7.70 30.03
CA PRO A 287 13.63 -9.12 29.86
C PRO A 287 13.68 -9.93 31.15
N ALA A 288 14.55 -9.55 32.10
CA ALA A 288 14.66 -10.22 33.39
C ALA A 288 13.42 -10.02 34.28
N GLY A 289 12.68 -8.93 34.07
CA GLY A 289 11.44 -8.61 34.78
C GLY A 289 10.18 -9.17 34.13
N ARG A 290 10.29 -10.05 33.12
CA ARG A 290 9.17 -10.65 32.39
C ARG A 290 9.06 -12.15 32.66
N PRO A 291 8.39 -12.58 33.75
CA PRO A 291 8.18 -14.00 34.03
C PRO A 291 7.48 -14.72 32.88
N PHE A 292 7.99 -15.89 32.51
CA PHE A 292 7.46 -16.71 31.41
C PHE A 292 7.34 -15.97 30.07
N ALA A 293 8.22 -14.99 29.81
CA ALA A 293 8.24 -14.30 28.52
C ALA A 293 8.33 -15.29 27.36
N SER A 294 7.33 -15.26 26.49
CA SER A 294 7.29 -15.97 25.22
C SER A 294 7.30 -14.94 24.10
N ARG A 295 8.05 -15.22 23.03
CA ARG A 295 8.06 -14.40 21.82
C ARG A 295 7.64 -15.24 20.62
N HIS A 296 6.82 -14.67 19.75
CA HIS A 296 6.49 -15.30 18.48
C HIS A 296 7.78 -15.48 17.63
N PRO A 297 8.07 -16.69 17.14
CA PRO A 297 9.39 -17.03 16.61
C PRO A 297 9.69 -16.39 15.24
N VAL A 298 8.65 -16.01 14.49
CA VAL A 298 8.81 -15.38 13.16
C VAL A 298 8.75 -13.86 13.29
N ALA A 299 9.78 -13.19 12.77
CA ALA A 299 9.76 -11.75 12.51
C ALA A 299 8.93 -11.50 11.23
N MET A 300 7.76 -10.90 11.39
CA MET A 300 6.83 -10.60 10.32
C MET A 300 7.30 -9.38 9.53
N PRO A 301 7.51 -9.49 8.20
CA PRO A 301 7.95 -8.36 7.39
C PRO A 301 6.79 -7.44 6.96
N VAL A 302 7.04 -6.14 6.99
CA VAL A 302 6.16 -5.09 6.45
C VAL A 302 6.97 -4.21 5.51
N GLU A 303 6.54 -4.07 4.26
CA GLU A 303 7.17 -3.14 3.32
C GLU A 303 6.42 -1.80 3.33
N ALA A 304 7.13 -0.73 3.68
CA ALA A 304 6.65 0.64 3.61
C ALA A 304 7.11 1.29 2.30
N ASP A 305 6.17 1.54 1.39
CA ASP A 305 6.40 2.28 0.15
C ASP A 305 6.07 3.78 0.32
N ARG A 306 6.45 4.60 -0.67
CA ARG A 306 5.91 5.96 -0.81
C ARG A 306 4.46 5.94 -1.32
N LEU A 307 3.73 7.03 -1.13
CA LEU A 307 2.30 7.13 -1.49
C LEU A 307 1.99 6.75 -2.94
N ALA A 308 2.85 7.11 -3.89
CA ALA A 308 2.69 6.77 -5.31
C ALA A 308 2.54 5.27 -5.60
N ALA A 309 3.01 4.40 -4.71
CA ALA A 309 2.80 2.96 -4.84
C ALA A 309 1.33 2.54 -4.62
N ARG A 310 0.50 3.40 -4.02
CA ARG A 310 -0.93 3.19 -3.73
C ARG A 310 -1.85 4.21 -4.41
N TYR A 311 -1.36 5.43 -4.65
CA TYR A 311 -2.15 6.50 -5.23
C TYR A 311 -1.35 7.23 -6.30
N ALA A 312 -1.80 7.13 -7.54
CA ALA A 312 -1.24 7.83 -8.69
C ALA A 312 -2.20 7.74 -9.87
N SER A 313 -2.14 8.74 -10.74
CA SER A 313 -2.81 8.75 -12.04
C SER A 313 -1.76 8.67 -13.14
N TRP A 314 -1.81 7.64 -13.98
CA TRP A 314 -0.80 7.35 -15.01
C TRP A 314 -1.29 7.70 -16.42
N TYR A 315 -0.45 8.38 -17.19
CA TYR A 315 -0.68 8.66 -18.61
C TYR A 315 0.41 7.96 -19.44
N GLU A 316 0.01 7.02 -20.28
CA GLU A 316 0.89 6.32 -21.21
C GLU A 316 0.88 7.02 -22.57
N LEU A 317 2.06 7.29 -23.14
CA LEU A 317 2.19 7.79 -24.51
C LEU A 317 3.40 7.21 -25.24
N PHE A 318 3.42 7.37 -26.56
CA PHE A 318 4.57 7.07 -27.40
C PHE A 318 5.31 8.37 -27.72
N PRO A 319 6.56 8.55 -27.25
CA PRO A 319 7.34 9.75 -27.52
C PRO A 319 7.47 10.07 -29.02
N ARG A 320 7.59 9.02 -29.85
CA ARG A 320 7.73 9.14 -31.30
C ARG A 320 6.54 9.79 -32.02
N SER A 321 5.36 9.83 -31.39
CA SER A 321 4.16 10.42 -32.00
C SER A 321 3.89 11.86 -31.54
N GLN A 322 4.74 12.44 -30.68
CA GLN A 322 4.49 13.76 -30.10
C GLN A 322 4.94 14.93 -31.00
N SER A 323 5.45 14.64 -32.21
CA SER A 323 5.92 15.63 -33.19
C SER A 323 4.83 16.54 -33.75
N ASN A 324 3.55 16.13 -33.63
CA ASN A 324 2.40 16.67 -34.34
C ASN A 324 2.52 16.63 -35.89
N ASP A 325 3.38 15.76 -36.42
CA ASP A 325 3.60 15.55 -37.85
C ASP A 325 3.74 14.05 -38.14
N GLU A 326 2.85 13.50 -38.98
CA GLU A 326 2.79 12.06 -39.30
C GLU A 326 4.01 11.58 -40.10
N THR A 327 4.79 12.50 -40.65
CA THR A 327 5.99 12.23 -41.44
C THR A 327 7.29 12.41 -40.64
N ARG A 328 7.21 12.97 -39.43
CA ARG A 328 8.36 13.25 -38.57
C ARG A 328 8.27 12.47 -37.26
N HIS A 329 9.31 11.70 -36.96
CA HIS A 329 9.46 11.08 -35.66
C HIS A 329 9.60 12.14 -34.55
N GLY A 330 8.87 11.96 -33.45
CA GLY A 330 8.94 12.82 -32.27
C GLY A 330 10.24 12.66 -31.48
N THR A 331 10.63 13.72 -30.80
CA THR A 331 11.81 13.79 -29.93
C THR A 331 11.42 13.95 -28.46
N PHE A 332 12.37 13.87 -27.54
CA PHE A 332 12.10 14.20 -26.14
C PHE A 332 11.63 15.65 -25.93
N ASP A 333 12.10 16.61 -26.74
CA ASP A 333 11.63 18.00 -26.65
C ASP A 333 10.17 18.14 -27.11
N ASP A 334 9.73 17.35 -28.09
CA ASP A 334 8.32 17.28 -28.49
C ASP A 334 7.44 16.75 -27.34
N VAL A 335 7.94 15.80 -26.54
CA VAL A 335 7.26 15.34 -25.32
C VAL A 335 7.21 16.46 -24.27
N ILE A 336 8.29 17.23 -24.09
CA ILE A 336 8.32 18.36 -23.15
C ILE A 336 7.17 19.34 -23.45
N ALA A 337 6.90 19.62 -24.72
CA ALA A 337 5.81 20.50 -25.13
C ALA A 337 4.41 19.97 -24.73
N ARG A 338 4.25 18.64 -24.53
CA ARG A 338 2.99 18.00 -24.14
C ARG A 338 2.76 17.99 -22.62
N LEU A 339 3.82 18.10 -21.81
CA LEU A 339 3.74 18.01 -20.33
C LEU A 339 2.71 18.94 -19.67
N PRO A 340 2.56 20.23 -20.08
CA PRO A 340 1.59 21.11 -19.44
C PRO A 340 0.15 20.59 -19.55
N ALA A 341 -0.23 20.03 -20.70
CA ALA A 341 -1.58 19.51 -20.92
C ALA A 341 -1.82 18.21 -20.15
N ILE A 342 -0.82 17.33 -20.07
CA ILE A 342 -0.89 16.10 -19.27
C ILE A 342 -1.04 16.44 -17.79
N ARG A 343 -0.26 17.41 -17.29
CA ARG A 343 -0.39 17.85 -15.90
C ARG A 343 -1.72 18.56 -15.63
N ALA A 344 -2.24 19.34 -16.58
CA ALA A 344 -3.55 19.99 -16.44
C ALA A 344 -4.70 18.98 -16.30
N MET A 345 -4.55 17.79 -16.88
CA MET A 345 -5.47 16.66 -16.66
C MET A 345 -5.32 15.99 -15.28
N GLY A 346 -4.35 16.40 -14.46
CA GLY A 346 -4.15 15.87 -13.11
C GLY A 346 -3.41 14.53 -13.06
N PHE A 347 -2.60 14.21 -14.08
CA PHE A 347 -1.73 13.04 -14.02
C PHE A 347 -0.47 13.30 -13.19
N ASP A 348 0.05 12.23 -12.60
CA ASP A 348 1.22 12.23 -11.71
C ASP A 348 2.40 11.45 -12.32
N VAL A 349 2.10 10.48 -13.18
CA VAL A 349 3.10 9.61 -13.81
C VAL A 349 2.94 9.65 -15.33
N LEU A 350 4.05 9.90 -16.02
CA LEU A 350 4.18 9.78 -17.46
C LEU A 350 4.92 8.49 -17.80
N TYR A 351 4.20 7.55 -18.39
CA TYR A 351 4.70 6.23 -18.77
C TYR A 351 5.03 6.18 -20.26
N PHE A 352 6.24 5.73 -20.59
CA PHE A 352 6.67 5.51 -21.96
C PHE A 352 6.78 4.02 -22.26
N THR A 353 6.31 3.63 -23.45
CA THR A 353 6.78 2.42 -24.12
C THR A 353 8.30 2.44 -24.30
N PRO A 354 8.97 1.30 -24.63
CA PRO A 354 10.42 1.27 -24.71
C PRO A 354 11.02 2.39 -25.58
N ILE A 355 12.01 3.09 -25.04
CA ILE A 355 12.66 4.26 -25.67
C ILE A 355 14.02 3.91 -26.30
N HIS A 356 14.26 2.62 -26.53
CA HIS A 356 15.52 2.05 -26.99
C HIS A 356 15.53 1.91 -28.52
N PRO A 357 16.71 1.68 -29.15
CA PRO A 357 16.78 1.32 -30.56
C PRO A 357 15.87 0.13 -30.92
N ILE A 358 15.29 0.15 -32.11
CA ILE A 358 14.34 -0.86 -32.60
C ILE A 358 14.97 -1.68 -33.73
N GLY A 359 14.90 -3.01 -33.62
CA GLY A 359 15.44 -3.95 -34.60
C GLY A 359 14.90 -3.73 -36.02
N ARG A 360 15.70 -4.06 -37.02
CA ARG A 360 15.38 -4.02 -38.46
C ARG A 360 15.04 -5.41 -38.98
N THR A 361 15.69 -6.45 -38.48
CA THR A 361 15.45 -7.84 -38.85
C THR A 361 14.08 -8.30 -38.37
N HIS A 362 13.27 -8.84 -39.29
CA HIS A 362 11.88 -9.25 -39.04
C HIS A 362 10.97 -8.15 -38.46
N ARG A 363 11.34 -6.87 -38.67
CA ARG A 363 10.55 -5.73 -38.22
C ARG A 363 9.10 -5.85 -38.71
N LYS A 364 8.17 -5.65 -37.79
CA LYS A 364 6.74 -5.59 -38.10
C LYS A 364 6.36 -4.27 -38.77
N GLY A 365 5.52 -4.35 -39.79
CA GLY A 365 4.94 -3.19 -40.45
C GLY A 365 3.63 -2.74 -39.81
N ARG A 366 2.98 -1.74 -40.42
CA ARG A 366 1.66 -1.21 -39.99
C ARG A 366 0.63 -2.33 -39.78
N ASN A 367 -0.27 -2.13 -38.82
CA ASN A 367 -1.31 -3.11 -38.45
C ASN A 367 -0.76 -4.52 -38.16
N ASN A 368 0.40 -4.62 -37.51
CA ASN A 368 1.03 -5.88 -37.12
C ASN A 368 1.36 -6.78 -38.35
N SER A 369 1.64 -6.17 -39.51
CA SER A 369 2.12 -6.88 -40.70
C SER A 369 3.44 -7.59 -40.41
N LEU A 370 3.58 -8.83 -40.87
CA LEU A 370 4.84 -9.60 -40.75
C LEU A 370 5.98 -9.06 -41.61
N ARG A 371 5.69 -8.11 -42.52
CA ARG A 371 6.68 -7.46 -43.38
C ARG A 371 6.55 -5.96 -43.23
N ALA A 372 7.62 -5.31 -42.77
CA ALA A 372 7.77 -3.86 -42.79
C ALA A 372 8.10 -3.36 -44.21
N GLU A 373 7.52 -2.21 -44.57
CA GLU A 373 7.89 -1.45 -45.76
C GLU A 373 8.95 -0.38 -45.42
N PRO A 374 9.68 0.16 -46.42
CA PRO A 374 10.57 1.29 -46.19
C PRO A 374 9.83 2.46 -45.53
N GLY A 375 10.32 2.91 -44.37
CA GLY A 375 9.68 3.96 -43.56
C GLY A 375 8.81 3.46 -42.41
N ASP A 376 8.56 2.14 -42.30
CA ASP A 376 7.88 1.61 -41.12
C ASP A 376 8.77 1.64 -39.88
N HIS A 377 8.21 2.17 -38.78
CA HIS A 377 8.92 2.40 -37.53
C HIS A 377 9.03 1.16 -36.63
N GLY A 378 8.25 0.11 -36.90
CA GLY A 378 8.26 -1.13 -36.12
C GLY A 378 7.71 -0.98 -34.70
N SER A 379 7.78 -2.09 -33.96
CA SER A 379 7.36 -2.18 -32.56
C SER A 379 8.46 -1.67 -31.62
N PRO A 380 8.19 -0.74 -30.69
CA PRO A 380 9.16 -0.36 -29.66
C PRO A 380 9.63 -1.53 -28.78
N TYR A 381 8.81 -2.57 -28.66
CA TYR A 381 9.13 -3.78 -27.89
C TYR A 381 10.15 -4.71 -28.59
N ALA A 382 10.49 -4.45 -29.86
CA ALA A 382 11.58 -5.14 -30.56
C ALA A 382 12.93 -4.46 -30.26
N ILE A 383 13.31 -4.48 -28.98
CA ILE A 383 14.43 -3.73 -28.41
C ILE A 383 15.75 -4.27 -28.95
N GLY A 384 16.61 -3.38 -29.45
CA GLY A 384 17.98 -3.68 -29.87
C GLY A 384 18.23 -3.41 -31.34
N GLY A 385 19.32 -2.74 -31.63
CA GLY A 385 19.87 -2.56 -32.98
C GLY A 385 21.38 -2.37 -32.92
N GLU A 386 22.00 -2.04 -34.06
CA GLU A 386 23.42 -1.70 -34.10
C GLU A 386 23.77 -0.51 -33.18
N GLU A 387 22.79 0.34 -32.92
CA GLU A 387 22.91 1.56 -32.12
C GLU A 387 22.89 1.31 -30.60
N GLY A 388 22.51 0.12 -30.14
CA GLY A 388 22.49 -0.24 -28.71
C GLY A 388 21.30 -1.08 -28.26
N GLY A 389 21.26 -1.39 -26.96
CA GLY A 389 20.26 -2.25 -26.31
C GLY A 389 19.40 -1.53 -25.27
N HIS A 390 19.06 -2.22 -24.18
CA HIS A 390 18.20 -1.71 -23.09
C HIS A 390 18.76 -0.51 -22.30
N ASP A 391 20.05 -0.21 -22.42
CA ASP A 391 20.73 0.93 -21.81
C ASP A 391 21.07 2.03 -22.83
N ALA A 392 20.52 1.95 -24.04
CA ALA A 392 20.66 2.96 -25.09
C ALA A 392 19.33 3.70 -25.36
N LEU A 393 19.45 4.85 -26.00
CA LEU A 393 18.31 5.66 -26.46
C LEU A 393 18.13 5.48 -27.97
N HIS A 394 16.88 5.41 -28.43
CA HIS A 394 16.59 5.42 -29.86
C HIS A 394 17.13 6.72 -30.48
N PRO A 395 17.95 6.68 -31.55
CA PRO A 395 18.63 7.87 -32.08
C PRO A 395 17.69 9.00 -32.48
N GLU A 396 16.51 8.68 -33.03
CA GLU A 396 15.51 9.69 -33.42
C GLU A 396 14.77 10.35 -32.23
N LEU A 397 14.84 9.78 -31.02
CA LEU A 397 14.29 10.42 -29.82
C LEU A 397 15.22 11.50 -29.26
N GLY A 398 16.52 11.34 -29.48
CA GLY A 398 17.57 12.24 -29.01
C GLY A 398 18.67 11.52 -28.22
N THR A 399 19.41 12.31 -27.46
CA THR A 399 20.57 11.93 -26.65
C THR A 399 20.21 11.81 -25.17
N PHE A 400 21.16 11.35 -24.35
CA PHE A 400 21.00 11.36 -22.89
C PHE A 400 20.87 12.77 -22.29
N GLU A 401 21.41 13.80 -22.96
CA GLU A 401 21.20 15.18 -22.53
C GLU A 401 19.73 15.58 -22.74
N ASP A 402 19.15 15.23 -23.88
CA ASP A 402 17.75 15.48 -24.20
C ASP A 402 16.81 14.71 -23.25
N PHE A 403 17.14 13.46 -22.92
CA PHE A 403 16.42 12.68 -21.90
C PHE A 403 16.46 13.36 -20.52
N ARG A 404 17.62 13.87 -20.09
CA ARG A 404 17.74 14.60 -18.80
C ARG A 404 16.93 15.90 -18.82
N ARG A 405 16.91 16.62 -19.95
CA ARG A 405 16.02 17.79 -20.10
C ARG A 405 14.55 17.42 -19.91
N LEU A 406 14.10 16.31 -20.51
CA LEU A 406 12.74 15.81 -20.34
C LEU A 406 12.45 15.43 -18.89
N ARG A 407 13.33 14.65 -18.25
CA ARG A 407 13.21 14.29 -16.83
C ARG A 407 13.07 15.52 -15.94
N ASP A 408 13.94 16.51 -16.12
CA ASP A 408 13.93 17.72 -15.30
C ASP A 408 12.69 18.57 -15.57
N ALA A 409 12.21 18.62 -16.82
CA ALA A 409 10.96 19.28 -17.18
C ALA A 409 9.75 18.58 -16.56
N ALA A 410 9.67 17.25 -16.64
CA ALA A 410 8.62 16.44 -16.02
C ALA A 410 8.58 16.67 -14.51
N ALA A 411 9.74 16.62 -13.84
CA ALA A 411 9.83 16.90 -12.41
C ALA A 411 9.34 18.31 -12.03
N ARG A 412 9.69 19.35 -12.81
CA ARG A 412 9.18 20.72 -12.61
C ARG A 412 7.65 20.83 -12.77
N HIS A 413 7.05 19.97 -13.59
CA HIS A 413 5.60 19.86 -13.75
C HIS A 413 4.94 18.95 -12.70
N GLY A 414 5.70 18.33 -11.80
CA GLY A 414 5.19 17.36 -10.83
C GLY A 414 4.81 16.01 -11.46
N LEU A 415 5.46 15.65 -12.57
CA LEU A 415 5.31 14.36 -13.24
C LEU A 415 6.54 13.49 -13.00
N GLU A 416 6.31 12.24 -12.60
CA GLU A 416 7.36 11.21 -12.56
C GLU A 416 7.41 10.44 -13.88
N LEU A 417 8.61 10.06 -14.32
CA LEU A 417 8.78 9.20 -15.47
C LEU A 417 8.70 7.72 -15.06
N ALA A 418 7.91 6.95 -15.80
CA ALA A 418 7.90 5.49 -15.75
C ALA A 418 8.40 4.93 -17.08
N LEU A 419 9.34 3.99 -17.03
CA LEU A 419 9.86 3.31 -18.21
C LEU A 419 9.35 1.88 -18.28
N ASP A 420 9.04 1.44 -19.51
CA ASP A 420 8.85 0.03 -19.79
C ASP A 420 10.15 -0.76 -19.60
N PHE A 421 10.07 -1.90 -18.92
CA PHE A 421 11.16 -2.86 -18.81
C PHE A 421 10.70 -4.21 -19.40
N ALA A 422 10.97 -4.38 -20.69
CA ALA A 422 10.69 -5.60 -21.44
C ALA A 422 11.95 -6.47 -21.60
N ILE A 423 11.98 -7.60 -20.90
CA ILE A 423 13.07 -8.58 -21.01
C ILE A 423 12.84 -9.45 -22.25
N GLN A 424 13.35 -8.95 -23.38
CA GLN A 424 13.40 -9.58 -24.69
C GLN A 424 14.34 -8.77 -25.59
N CYS A 425 14.76 -9.36 -26.70
CA CYS A 425 15.71 -8.75 -27.64
C CYS A 425 15.20 -8.91 -29.07
N SER A 426 15.40 -7.91 -29.92
CA SER A 426 15.31 -8.09 -31.36
C SER A 426 16.45 -9.00 -31.84
N PRO A 427 16.36 -9.59 -33.04
CA PRO A 427 17.48 -10.34 -33.63
C PRO A 427 18.77 -9.50 -33.85
N ASP A 428 18.67 -8.18 -33.80
CA ASP A 428 19.78 -7.24 -34.00
C ASP A 428 20.37 -6.72 -32.68
N HIS A 429 19.85 -7.17 -31.53
CA HIS A 429 20.31 -6.72 -30.23
C HIS A 429 21.79 -7.10 -29.99
N PRO A 430 22.65 -6.19 -29.48
CA PRO A 430 24.08 -6.47 -29.29
C PRO A 430 24.38 -7.73 -28.47
N TRP A 431 23.56 -8.04 -27.46
CA TRP A 431 23.69 -9.27 -26.66
C TRP A 431 23.67 -10.57 -27.48
N LEU A 432 23.00 -10.63 -28.65
CA LEU A 432 23.05 -11.84 -29.48
C LEU A 432 24.43 -12.10 -30.09
N ARG A 433 25.19 -11.02 -30.37
CA ARG A 433 26.57 -11.09 -30.84
C ARG A 433 27.54 -11.28 -29.68
N ASP A 434 27.36 -10.48 -28.62
CA ASP A 434 28.32 -10.35 -27.53
C ASP A 434 28.16 -11.42 -26.45
N HIS A 435 26.94 -11.95 -26.29
CA HIS A 435 26.53 -12.94 -25.29
C HIS A 435 25.58 -14.00 -25.86
N PRO A 436 25.95 -14.74 -26.92
CA PRO A 436 25.10 -15.77 -27.51
C PRO A 436 24.69 -16.85 -26.48
N GLU A 437 25.50 -17.08 -25.45
CA GLU A 437 25.22 -18.00 -24.35
C GLU A 437 24.01 -17.62 -23.49
N TRP A 438 23.50 -16.38 -23.60
CA TRP A 438 22.27 -15.95 -22.92
C TRP A 438 20.99 -16.37 -23.65
N PHE A 439 21.08 -17.04 -24.79
CA PHE A 439 19.93 -17.39 -25.61
C PHE A 439 19.86 -18.89 -25.88
N ALA A 440 18.63 -19.40 -25.99
CA ALA A 440 18.39 -20.78 -26.35
C ALA A 440 18.41 -20.98 -27.87
N HIS A 441 19.43 -21.66 -28.36
CA HIS A 441 19.56 -22.05 -29.77
C HIS A 441 18.88 -23.40 -30.04
N ARG A 442 18.23 -23.52 -31.18
CA ARG A 442 17.73 -24.80 -31.71
C ARG A 442 18.89 -25.66 -32.21
N PRO A 443 18.69 -26.98 -32.42
CA PRO A 443 19.75 -27.86 -32.92
C PRO A 443 20.34 -27.46 -34.28
N ASP A 444 19.60 -26.69 -35.09
CA ASP A 444 20.06 -26.13 -36.37
C ASP A 444 20.78 -24.77 -36.24
N GLY A 445 20.99 -24.30 -35.01
CA GLY A 445 21.61 -23.01 -34.68
C GLY A 445 20.66 -21.81 -34.68
N SER A 446 19.42 -21.97 -35.19
CA SER A 446 18.44 -20.88 -35.23
C SER A 446 17.88 -20.55 -33.85
N LEU A 447 17.47 -19.30 -33.65
CA LEU A 447 16.85 -18.85 -32.40
C LEU A 447 15.37 -19.22 -32.36
N ARG A 448 14.86 -19.49 -31.17
CA ARG A 448 13.42 -19.64 -30.95
C ARG A 448 12.79 -18.27 -30.68
N TYR A 449 11.92 -17.82 -31.59
CA TYR A 449 11.12 -16.61 -31.40
C TYR A 449 10.27 -16.66 -30.13
N ALA A 450 9.97 -15.49 -29.57
CA ALA A 450 9.05 -15.40 -28.44
C ALA A 450 7.60 -15.68 -28.88
N GLU A 451 6.85 -16.38 -28.04
CA GLU A 451 5.44 -16.67 -28.25
C GLU A 451 4.67 -16.49 -26.93
N ASN A 452 3.46 -15.93 -27.01
CA ASN A 452 2.47 -15.99 -25.94
C ASN A 452 1.15 -16.50 -26.56
N PRO A 453 0.96 -17.83 -26.65
CA PRO A 453 -0.08 -18.43 -27.47
C PRO A 453 -1.47 -17.80 -27.24
N PRO A 454 -2.19 -17.38 -28.32
CA PRO A 454 -1.92 -17.63 -29.73
C PRO A 454 -0.99 -16.59 -30.42
N LYS A 455 -0.47 -15.59 -29.70
CA LYS A 455 0.38 -14.52 -30.28
C LYS A 455 1.80 -15.03 -30.56
N LYS A 456 2.31 -14.73 -31.76
CA LYS A 456 3.70 -14.94 -32.17
C LYS A 456 4.39 -13.59 -32.35
N TYR A 457 5.66 -13.53 -31.94
CA TYR A 457 6.48 -12.33 -32.04
C TYR A 457 7.79 -12.68 -32.76
N GLU A 458 7.72 -12.70 -34.09
CA GLU A 458 8.85 -13.00 -34.98
C GLU A 458 9.96 -11.94 -34.93
N ASP A 459 9.64 -10.75 -34.43
CA ASP A 459 10.53 -9.60 -34.25
C ASP A 459 11.35 -9.66 -32.95
N ILE A 460 11.16 -10.68 -32.10
CA ILE A 460 11.87 -10.80 -30.81
C ILE A 460 12.24 -12.25 -30.44
N VAL A 461 13.28 -12.35 -29.62
CA VAL A 461 13.78 -13.57 -28.98
C VAL A 461 13.87 -13.38 -27.47
N ASN A 462 13.71 -14.47 -26.74
CA ASN A 462 13.80 -14.48 -25.27
C ASN A 462 15.18 -14.93 -24.80
N VAL A 463 15.64 -14.36 -23.71
CA VAL A 463 16.84 -14.82 -22.99
C VAL A 463 16.55 -16.11 -22.20
N ASP A 464 17.58 -16.91 -21.98
CA ASP A 464 17.56 -18.10 -21.14
C ASP A 464 18.07 -17.77 -19.73
N PHE A 465 17.13 -17.57 -18.81
CA PHE A 465 17.42 -17.25 -17.40
C PHE A 465 18.22 -18.34 -16.66
N TYR A 466 18.23 -19.56 -17.17
CA TYR A 466 18.95 -20.68 -16.57
C TYR A 466 20.06 -21.22 -17.48
N ALA A 467 20.56 -20.36 -18.38
CA ALA A 467 21.77 -20.64 -19.14
C ALA A 467 22.89 -21.15 -18.22
N ALA A 468 23.66 -22.13 -18.72
CA ALA A 468 24.66 -22.84 -17.92
C ALA A 468 25.62 -21.86 -17.23
N PRO A 469 25.95 -22.06 -15.94
CA PRO A 469 26.85 -21.17 -15.22
C PRO A 469 28.20 -21.01 -15.95
N PRO A 470 28.78 -19.80 -15.99
CA PRO A 470 28.36 -18.59 -15.27
C PRO A 470 27.31 -17.73 -16.00
N ALA A 471 26.89 -18.09 -17.21
CA ALA A 471 26.09 -17.25 -18.10
C ALA A 471 24.77 -16.78 -17.48
N GLY A 472 23.98 -17.69 -16.88
CA GLY A 472 22.71 -17.32 -16.27
C GLY A 472 22.86 -16.29 -15.13
N GLY A 473 23.91 -16.40 -14.31
CA GLY A 473 24.20 -15.43 -13.26
C GLY A 473 24.60 -14.06 -13.81
N ALA A 474 25.42 -14.03 -14.87
CA ALA A 474 25.81 -12.81 -15.56
C ALA A 474 24.59 -12.12 -16.22
N LEU A 475 23.69 -12.88 -16.83
CA LEU A 475 22.43 -12.37 -17.39
C LEU A 475 21.55 -11.72 -16.31
N TRP A 476 21.38 -12.37 -15.15
CA TRP A 476 20.58 -11.81 -14.05
C TRP A 476 21.16 -10.48 -13.56
N GLN A 477 22.50 -10.41 -13.44
CA GLN A 477 23.21 -9.19 -13.08
C GLN A 477 23.02 -8.09 -14.13
N ALA A 478 23.20 -8.41 -15.42
CA ALA A 478 23.03 -7.45 -16.52
C ALA A 478 21.60 -6.87 -16.54
N LEU A 479 20.57 -7.71 -16.39
CA LEU A 479 19.18 -7.26 -16.33
C LEU A 479 18.91 -6.34 -15.13
N ARG A 480 19.48 -6.65 -13.96
CA ARG A 480 19.42 -5.77 -12.77
C ARG A 480 20.17 -4.46 -13.03
N ASP A 481 21.34 -4.51 -13.66
CA ASP A 481 22.16 -3.35 -13.95
C ASP A 481 21.51 -2.39 -14.96
N VAL A 482 20.69 -2.88 -15.91
CA VAL A 482 19.84 -2.03 -16.76
C VAL A 482 18.86 -1.21 -15.92
N VAL A 483 18.18 -1.83 -14.95
CA VAL A 483 17.25 -1.11 -14.05
C VAL A 483 18.01 -0.08 -13.21
N MET A 484 19.17 -0.46 -12.67
CA MET A 484 20.03 0.45 -11.90
C MET A 484 20.53 1.63 -12.76
N PHE A 485 20.91 1.39 -14.01
CA PHE A 485 21.35 2.44 -14.93
C PHE A 485 20.28 3.52 -15.11
N TRP A 486 19.03 3.12 -15.38
CA TRP A 486 17.92 4.07 -15.51
C TRP A 486 17.55 4.72 -14.18
N ALA A 487 17.69 4.00 -13.07
CA ALA A 487 17.58 4.58 -11.74
C ALA A 487 18.63 5.67 -11.51
N ASP A 488 19.88 5.46 -11.89
CA ASP A 488 20.93 6.49 -11.81
C ASP A 488 20.66 7.68 -12.74
N GLN A 489 19.94 7.47 -13.85
CA GLN A 489 19.42 8.57 -14.68
C GLN A 489 18.20 9.30 -14.07
N GLY A 490 17.68 8.86 -12.93
CA GLY A 490 16.60 9.52 -12.19
C GLY A 490 15.20 8.92 -12.39
N VAL A 491 15.07 7.78 -13.08
CA VAL A 491 13.81 7.04 -13.19
C VAL A 491 13.57 6.28 -11.88
N ARG A 492 12.33 6.30 -11.36
CA ARG A 492 11.96 5.60 -10.12
C ARG A 492 10.80 4.64 -10.29
N ILE A 493 10.26 4.52 -11.50
CA ILE A 493 9.10 3.70 -11.77
C ILE A 493 9.38 2.84 -13.01
N PHE A 494 9.18 1.54 -12.88
CA PHE A 494 9.37 0.58 -13.96
C PHE A 494 8.08 -0.22 -14.17
N ARG A 495 7.46 -0.06 -15.35
CA ARG A 495 6.39 -0.95 -15.81
C ARG A 495 7.06 -2.16 -16.42
N VAL A 496 6.92 -3.31 -15.77
CA VAL A 496 7.59 -4.55 -16.21
C VAL A 496 6.66 -5.32 -17.13
N ASP A 497 7.12 -5.56 -18.35
CA ASP A 497 6.37 -6.27 -19.38
C ASP A 497 6.32 -7.79 -19.11
N ASN A 498 5.11 -8.35 -19.11
CA ASN A 498 4.86 -9.79 -19.01
C ASN A 498 5.73 -10.54 -17.97
N PRO A 499 5.85 -10.08 -16.69
CA PRO A 499 6.76 -10.67 -15.72
C PRO A 499 6.42 -12.12 -15.39
N HIS A 500 5.18 -12.54 -15.62
CA HIS A 500 4.71 -13.92 -15.44
C HIS A 500 5.35 -14.93 -16.42
N THR A 501 6.06 -14.47 -17.44
CA THR A 501 6.83 -15.30 -18.39
C THR A 501 8.29 -15.49 -17.97
N LYS A 502 8.73 -14.82 -16.90
CA LYS A 502 10.11 -14.83 -16.38
C LYS A 502 10.15 -15.50 -14.99
N PRO A 503 11.30 -16.04 -14.53
CA PRO A 503 11.36 -16.78 -13.29
C PRO A 503 11.01 -15.96 -12.04
N LEU A 504 10.20 -16.54 -11.16
CA LEU A 504 9.82 -15.93 -9.89
C LEU A 504 11.01 -15.60 -8.97
N PRO A 505 12.03 -16.46 -8.81
CA PRO A 505 13.18 -16.14 -7.95
C PRO A 505 14.02 -14.97 -8.48
N PHE A 506 14.08 -14.79 -9.80
CA PHE A 506 14.75 -13.63 -10.41
C PHE A 506 14.06 -12.33 -9.98
N TRP A 507 12.72 -12.27 -10.02
CA TRP A 507 11.99 -11.08 -9.59
C TRP A 507 12.14 -10.79 -8.09
N GLU A 508 12.06 -11.83 -7.24
CA GLU A 508 12.26 -11.67 -5.79
C GLU A 508 13.65 -11.11 -5.49
N TRP A 509 14.68 -11.64 -6.15
CA TRP A 509 16.07 -11.17 -5.99
C TRP A 509 16.29 -9.76 -6.55
N MET A 510 15.93 -9.51 -7.82
CA MET A 510 16.21 -8.24 -8.50
C MET A 510 15.50 -7.07 -7.82
N ILE A 511 14.23 -7.23 -7.46
CA ILE A 511 13.46 -6.17 -6.80
C ILE A 511 14.04 -5.86 -5.42
N ALA A 512 14.39 -6.89 -4.64
CA ALA A 512 15.03 -6.69 -3.33
C ALA A 512 16.38 -5.97 -3.46
N ASP A 513 17.18 -6.37 -4.44
CA ASP A 513 18.51 -5.80 -4.70
C ASP A 513 18.44 -4.33 -5.17
N VAL A 514 17.52 -3.99 -6.07
CA VAL A 514 17.29 -2.59 -6.50
C VAL A 514 16.78 -1.75 -5.32
N ARG A 515 15.78 -2.23 -4.57
CA ARG A 515 15.20 -1.48 -3.44
C ARG A 515 16.13 -1.33 -2.25
N ALA A 516 17.12 -2.22 -2.10
CA ALA A 516 18.21 -2.03 -1.15
C ALA A 516 19.10 -0.81 -1.48
N ARG A 517 19.05 -0.28 -2.71
CA ARG A 517 19.83 0.90 -3.13
C ARG A 517 18.93 2.12 -3.41
N HIS A 518 17.75 1.88 -3.98
CA HIS A 518 16.73 2.86 -4.30
C HIS A 518 15.38 2.42 -3.68
N PRO A 519 15.18 2.62 -2.36
CA PRO A 519 13.99 2.13 -1.65
C PRO A 519 12.68 2.81 -2.12
N ASP A 520 12.78 3.91 -2.87
CA ASP A 520 11.69 4.64 -3.48
C ASP A 520 11.24 4.08 -4.85
N THR A 521 11.91 3.06 -5.38
CA THR A 521 11.57 2.45 -6.68
C THR A 521 10.26 1.68 -6.63
N ILE A 522 9.41 1.90 -7.65
CA ILE A 522 8.13 1.22 -7.85
C ILE A 522 8.23 0.30 -9.07
N PHE A 523 7.75 -0.94 -8.90
CA PHE A 523 7.58 -1.90 -10.00
C PHE A 523 6.10 -2.20 -10.21
N LEU A 524 5.62 -1.96 -11.43
CA LEU A 524 4.27 -2.33 -11.87
C LEU A 524 4.32 -3.63 -12.69
N ALA A 525 3.63 -4.67 -12.24
CA ALA A 525 3.55 -5.94 -12.96
C ALA A 525 2.45 -5.92 -14.02
N GLU A 526 2.82 -5.94 -15.31
CA GLU A 526 1.85 -6.20 -16.38
C GLU A 526 1.61 -7.71 -16.57
N ALA A 527 0.77 -8.27 -15.70
CA ALA A 527 0.54 -9.71 -15.66
C ALA A 527 -0.93 -10.06 -15.90
N PHE A 528 -1.37 -10.08 -17.16
CA PHE A 528 -2.67 -10.62 -17.54
C PHE A 528 -2.63 -12.16 -17.64
N THR A 529 -2.57 -12.81 -16.49
CA THR A 529 -2.43 -14.27 -16.36
C THR A 529 -3.40 -14.81 -15.30
N ARG A 530 -3.28 -16.06 -14.84
CA ARG A 530 -4.17 -16.64 -13.82
C ARG A 530 -4.00 -15.95 -12.44
N PRO A 531 -5.05 -15.89 -11.59
CA PRO A 531 -5.02 -15.09 -10.35
C PRO A 531 -3.89 -15.45 -9.38
N LYS A 532 -3.60 -16.76 -9.20
CA LYS A 532 -2.53 -17.22 -8.31
C LYS A 532 -1.14 -16.69 -8.71
N MET A 533 -0.88 -16.56 -10.01
CA MET A 533 0.39 -16.03 -10.51
C MET A 533 0.47 -14.51 -10.28
N MET A 534 -0.62 -13.78 -10.55
CA MET A 534 -0.70 -12.34 -10.26
C MET A 534 -0.48 -12.04 -8.78
N ALA A 535 -1.16 -12.77 -7.90
CA ALA A 535 -0.99 -12.66 -6.46
C ALA A 535 0.44 -13.01 -6.02
N ARG A 536 1.06 -14.03 -6.64
CA ARG A 536 2.45 -14.40 -6.35
C ARG A 536 3.43 -13.30 -6.72
N LEU A 537 3.27 -12.63 -7.87
CA LEU A 537 4.14 -11.52 -8.26
C LEU A 537 4.07 -10.35 -7.26
N ALA A 538 2.87 -9.96 -6.83
CA ALA A 538 2.71 -8.92 -5.80
C ALA A 538 3.43 -9.26 -4.48
N LYS A 539 3.33 -10.53 -4.04
CA LYS A 539 4.03 -11.04 -2.86
C LYS A 539 5.56 -10.96 -2.97
N LEU A 540 6.12 -11.15 -4.17
CA LEU A 540 7.57 -11.22 -4.38
C LEU A 540 8.27 -9.86 -4.34
N GLY A 541 7.55 -8.77 -4.59
CA GLY A 541 8.25 -7.49 -4.73
C GLY A 541 7.45 -6.40 -5.44
N PHE A 542 6.58 -6.76 -6.38
CA PHE A 542 5.87 -5.80 -7.21
C PHE A 542 4.97 -4.90 -6.37
N SER A 543 5.21 -3.59 -6.49
CA SER A 543 4.51 -2.55 -5.73
C SER A 543 3.07 -2.36 -6.20
N GLN A 544 2.82 -2.64 -7.48
CA GLN A 544 1.54 -2.47 -8.18
C GLN A 544 1.31 -3.61 -9.17
N SER A 545 0.05 -3.88 -9.49
CA SER A 545 -0.35 -4.94 -10.43
C SER A 545 -1.41 -4.45 -11.40
N TYR A 546 -1.23 -4.69 -12.70
CA TYR A 546 -2.36 -4.69 -13.63
C TYR A 546 -3.42 -5.71 -13.20
N THR A 547 -4.64 -5.55 -13.70
CA THR A 547 -5.83 -6.25 -13.19
C THR A 547 -6.73 -6.74 -14.31
N TYR A 548 -7.80 -7.45 -13.96
CA TYR A 548 -8.82 -7.84 -14.94
C TYR A 548 -9.87 -6.75 -15.22
N PHE A 549 -9.63 -5.51 -14.79
CA PHE A 549 -10.61 -4.43 -14.82
C PHE A 549 -11.27 -4.24 -16.19
N THR A 550 -10.49 -4.25 -17.28
CA THR A 550 -10.98 -4.09 -18.67
C THR A 550 -11.99 -5.17 -19.09
N TRP A 551 -11.96 -6.35 -18.46
CA TRP A 551 -12.87 -7.47 -18.69
C TRP A 551 -13.90 -7.64 -17.56
N ARG A 552 -14.14 -6.61 -16.74
CA ARG A 552 -15.24 -6.55 -15.77
C ARG A 552 -16.10 -5.35 -16.11
N ASN A 553 -17.31 -5.59 -16.61
CA ASN A 553 -18.19 -4.58 -17.17
C ASN A 553 -19.60 -4.63 -16.55
N ALA A 554 -20.09 -5.82 -16.18
CA ALA A 554 -21.36 -5.97 -15.51
C ALA A 554 -21.27 -5.62 -14.01
N LYS A 555 -22.41 -5.28 -13.40
CA LYS A 555 -22.52 -4.96 -11.97
C LYS A 555 -22.00 -6.07 -11.08
N TRP A 556 -22.39 -7.33 -11.35
CA TRP A 556 -21.93 -8.49 -10.60
C TRP A 556 -20.43 -8.77 -10.79
N GLU A 557 -19.91 -8.65 -12.02
CA GLU A 557 -18.48 -8.81 -12.33
C GLU A 557 -17.61 -7.83 -11.53
N LEU A 558 -18.02 -6.56 -11.51
CA LEU A 558 -17.34 -5.50 -10.78
C LEU A 558 -17.45 -5.72 -9.26
N THR A 559 -18.64 -6.07 -8.77
CA THR A 559 -18.88 -6.26 -7.33
C THR A 559 -18.08 -7.45 -6.80
N GLU A 560 -18.09 -8.58 -7.49
CA GLU A 560 -17.33 -9.78 -7.12
C GLU A 560 -15.83 -9.50 -7.14
N TYR A 561 -15.32 -8.91 -8.22
CA TYR A 561 -13.88 -8.67 -8.36
C TYR A 561 -13.35 -7.66 -7.34
N LEU A 562 -14.08 -6.57 -7.08
CA LEU A 562 -13.66 -5.59 -6.08
C LEU A 562 -13.83 -6.13 -4.65
N THR A 563 -14.80 -7.01 -4.41
CA THR A 563 -14.92 -7.73 -3.13
C THR A 563 -13.71 -8.64 -2.91
N GLU A 564 -13.28 -9.39 -3.94
CA GLU A 564 -12.06 -10.20 -3.87
C GLU A 564 -10.84 -9.33 -3.53
N LEU A 565 -10.65 -8.20 -4.23
CA LEU A 565 -9.51 -7.32 -4.03
C LEU A 565 -9.48 -6.65 -2.65
N THR A 566 -10.64 -6.36 -2.06
CA THR A 566 -10.75 -5.55 -0.82
C THR A 566 -10.98 -6.35 0.46
N GLN A 567 -11.58 -7.54 0.35
CA GLN A 567 -12.01 -8.33 1.51
C GLN A 567 -11.28 -9.67 1.65
N SER A 568 -10.56 -10.13 0.62
CA SER A 568 -9.70 -11.31 0.72
C SER A 568 -8.30 -10.95 1.25
N PRO A 569 -7.42 -11.95 1.51
CA PRO A 569 -6.02 -11.70 1.87
C PRO A 569 -5.23 -10.86 0.85
N LEU A 570 -5.74 -10.65 -0.38
CA LEU A 570 -5.12 -9.77 -1.37
C LEU A 570 -4.95 -8.33 -0.84
N ARG A 571 -5.84 -7.85 0.02
CA ARG A 571 -5.83 -6.49 0.58
C ARG A 571 -4.50 -6.10 1.22
N ASP A 572 -3.76 -7.09 1.72
CA ASP A 572 -2.52 -6.87 2.46
C ASP A 572 -1.28 -6.73 1.58
N PHE A 573 -1.33 -7.12 0.30
CA PHE A 573 -0.15 -7.08 -0.56
C PHE A 573 -0.40 -6.73 -2.03
N PHE A 574 -1.63 -6.83 -2.52
CA PHE A 574 -1.98 -6.58 -3.91
C PHE A 574 -2.55 -5.17 -4.08
N ARG A 575 -1.90 -4.33 -4.89
CA ARG A 575 -2.39 -2.98 -5.20
C ARG A 575 -2.90 -2.92 -6.66
N PRO A 576 -4.23 -2.84 -6.88
CA PRO A 576 -4.82 -2.95 -8.21
C PRO A 576 -4.64 -1.66 -9.02
N HIS A 577 -3.95 -1.73 -10.15
CA HIS A 577 -3.73 -0.62 -11.07
C HIS A 577 -4.74 -0.68 -12.23
N PHE A 578 -5.74 0.20 -12.23
CA PHE A 578 -6.85 0.17 -13.21
C PHE A 578 -6.53 1.01 -14.44
N PHE A 579 -5.83 0.41 -15.41
CA PHE A 579 -5.75 0.98 -16.76
C PHE A 579 -7.10 0.82 -17.48
N VAL A 580 -7.63 1.91 -18.04
CA VAL A 580 -8.90 1.89 -18.79
C VAL A 580 -8.75 1.34 -20.21
N ASN A 581 -7.55 1.47 -20.77
CA ASN A 581 -7.09 0.91 -22.02
C ASN A 581 -5.56 0.74 -21.96
N THR A 582 -5.00 -0.03 -22.88
CA THR A 582 -3.54 -0.10 -23.14
C THR A 582 -3.32 -0.18 -24.65
N PRO A 583 -2.10 -0.01 -25.18
CA PRO A 583 -1.85 -0.18 -26.62
C PRO A 583 -2.22 -1.56 -27.17
N ASP A 584 -2.36 -2.56 -26.30
CA ASP A 584 -2.75 -3.93 -26.60
C ASP A 584 -4.22 -4.25 -26.31
N ILE A 585 -4.89 -3.41 -25.52
CA ILE A 585 -6.26 -3.63 -25.04
C ILE A 585 -7.09 -2.37 -25.32
N ASN A 586 -7.81 -2.42 -26.43
CA ASN A 586 -9.01 -1.64 -26.74
C ASN A 586 -10.24 -2.46 -26.30
N PRO A 587 -10.78 -2.28 -25.08
CA PRO A 587 -11.83 -3.13 -24.54
C PRO A 587 -13.09 -3.12 -25.41
N TYR A 588 -13.72 -4.28 -25.59
CA TYR A 588 -14.95 -4.41 -26.39
C TYR A 588 -16.08 -3.47 -25.97
N PHE A 589 -16.17 -3.13 -24.68
CA PHE A 589 -17.15 -2.19 -24.14
C PHE A 589 -17.06 -0.81 -24.82
N LEU A 590 -15.89 -0.40 -25.29
CA LEU A 590 -15.67 0.90 -25.92
C LEU A 590 -16.04 0.94 -27.41
N HIS A 591 -15.94 -0.19 -28.13
CA HIS A 591 -16.04 -0.24 -29.60
C HIS A 591 -17.34 0.36 -30.15
N GLN A 592 -18.46 0.13 -29.45
CA GLN A 592 -19.79 0.62 -29.84
C GLN A 592 -20.50 1.40 -28.72
N GLY A 593 -19.74 1.81 -27.71
CA GLY A 593 -20.25 2.53 -26.55
C GLY A 593 -20.24 4.05 -26.69
N GLY A 594 -19.49 4.57 -27.68
CA GLY A 594 -19.32 6.01 -27.89
C GLY A 594 -18.72 6.72 -26.66
N ARG A 595 -18.78 8.05 -26.66
CA ARG A 595 -18.28 8.90 -25.56
C ARG A 595 -18.76 8.45 -24.16
N PRO A 596 -20.04 8.06 -23.95
CA PRO A 596 -20.49 7.65 -22.61
C PRO A 596 -19.77 6.43 -22.07
N ALA A 597 -19.40 5.46 -22.91
CA ALA A 597 -18.64 4.30 -22.44
C ALA A 597 -17.26 4.67 -21.90
N PHE A 598 -16.56 5.63 -22.53
CA PHE A 598 -15.28 6.13 -22.03
C PHE A 598 -15.44 6.83 -20.68
N LEU A 599 -16.49 7.64 -20.52
CA LEU A 599 -16.83 8.28 -19.24
C LEU A 599 -17.14 7.27 -18.13
N ILE A 600 -17.90 6.21 -18.44
CA ILE A 600 -18.20 5.12 -17.50
C ILE A 600 -16.90 4.45 -17.04
N ARG A 601 -16.02 4.08 -17.98
CA ARG A 601 -14.76 3.40 -17.65
C ARG A 601 -13.79 4.29 -16.89
N ALA A 602 -13.71 5.59 -17.23
CA ALA A 602 -12.94 6.56 -16.47
C ALA A 602 -13.45 6.67 -15.03
N ALA A 603 -14.75 6.90 -14.83
CA ALA A 603 -15.36 6.99 -13.51
C ALA A 603 -15.12 5.73 -12.67
N LEU A 604 -15.36 4.54 -13.24
CA LEU A 604 -15.08 3.27 -12.57
C LEU A 604 -13.62 3.16 -12.14
N ALA A 605 -12.67 3.45 -13.03
CA ALA A 605 -11.25 3.36 -12.70
C ALA A 605 -10.84 4.35 -11.59
N THR A 606 -11.29 5.60 -11.73
CA THR A 606 -10.96 6.71 -10.82
C THR A 606 -11.57 6.59 -9.44
N LEU A 607 -12.74 5.94 -9.33
CA LEU A 607 -13.49 5.84 -8.08
C LEU A 607 -13.34 4.49 -7.38
N LEU A 608 -12.89 3.43 -8.08
CA LEU A 608 -12.74 2.08 -7.52
C LEU A 608 -11.29 1.72 -7.17
N SER A 609 -10.28 2.45 -7.64
CA SER A 609 -8.90 2.25 -7.23
C SER A 609 -8.14 3.56 -6.98
N GLY A 610 -7.23 3.55 -6.01
CA GLY A 610 -6.24 4.62 -5.83
C GLY A 610 -5.26 4.72 -7.00
N LEU A 611 -5.09 3.64 -7.77
CA LEU A 611 -4.22 3.58 -8.93
C LEU A 611 -5.03 3.41 -10.21
N TRP A 612 -4.90 4.36 -11.13
CA TRP A 612 -5.51 4.24 -12.44
C TRP A 612 -4.60 4.81 -13.52
N GLY A 613 -4.86 4.43 -14.77
CA GLY A 613 -4.14 5.00 -15.90
C GLY A 613 -4.91 4.90 -17.20
N MET A 614 -4.41 5.61 -18.20
CA MET A 614 -4.88 5.52 -19.59
C MET A 614 -3.73 5.61 -20.57
N TYR A 615 -3.94 5.01 -21.74
CA TYR A 615 -3.12 5.20 -22.92
C TYR A 615 -3.71 6.28 -23.81
N SER A 616 -2.84 7.20 -24.25
CA SER A 616 -3.16 8.36 -25.07
C SER A 616 -4.05 8.01 -26.27
N GLY A 617 -5.11 8.80 -26.48
CA GLY A 617 -6.19 8.51 -27.43
C GLY A 617 -7.49 8.12 -26.72
N PHE A 618 -7.41 7.64 -25.47
CA PHE A 618 -8.60 7.40 -24.64
C PHE A 618 -9.41 8.67 -24.41
N GLU A 619 -8.74 9.79 -24.13
CA GLU A 619 -9.39 11.08 -23.91
C GLU A 619 -10.12 11.59 -25.17
N LEU A 620 -9.74 11.08 -26.34
CA LEU A 620 -10.34 11.39 -27.63
C LEU A 620 -11.44 10.39 -28.02
N CYS A 621 -11.73 9.41 -27.17
CA CYS A 621 -12.67 8.33 -27.40
C CYS A 621 -12.30 7.44 -28.61
N GLU A 622 -11.01 7.24 -28.88
CA GLU A 622 -10.55 6.31 -29.92
C GLU A 622 -10.95 4.87 -29.56
N SER A 623 -11.81 4.24 -30.37
CA SER A 623 -12.31 2.88 -30.11
C SER A 623 -12.29 1.95 -31.32
N ALA A 624 -11.81 2.40 -32.48
CA ALA A 624 -11.83 1.62 -33.72
C ALA A 624 -11.04 0.31 -33.55
N PRO A 625 -11.69 -0.87 -33.64
CA PRO A 625 -11.03 -2.14 -33.43
C PRO A 625 -10.37 -2.65 -34.71
N PHE A 626 -9.27 -3.37 -34.55
CA PHE A 626 -8.69 -4.16 -35.63
C PHE A 626 -9.60 -5.36 -35.94
N VAL A 627 -9.88 -5.56 -37.23
CA VAL A 627 -10.71 -6.68 -37.71
C VAL A 627 -9.86 -7.58 -38.59
N LEU A 628 -9.63 -8.81 -38.16
CA LEU A 628 -8.85 -9.79 -38.90
C LEU A 628 -9.72 -10.99 -39.26
N ASN A 629 -9.85 -11.29 -40.55
CA ASN A 629 -10.67 -12.40 -41.08
C ASN A 629 -12.12 -12.36 -40.56
N GLY A 630 -12.72 -11.16 -40.52
CA GLY A 630 -14.08 -10.94 -40.02
C GLY A 630 -14.25 -11.03 -38.50
N LYS A 631 -13.17 -11.27 -37.75
CA LYS A 631 -13.20 -11.30 -36.28
C LYS A 631 -12.69 -9.97 -35.72
N VAL A 632 -13.54 -9.29 -34.96
CA VAL A 632 -13.18 -8.11 -34.17
C VAL A 632 -12.18 -8.55 -33.10
N ARG A 633 -11.14 -7.75 -32.91
CA ARG A 633 -10.12 -7.95 -31.89
C ARG A 633 -10.12 -6.83 -30.86
N GLU A 634 -9.43 -7.05 -29.75
CA GLU A 634 -9.12 -6.00 -28.76
C GLU A 634 -7.91 -5.15 -29.18
N GLU A 635 -7.26 -5.41 -30.32
CA GLU A 635 -6.24 -4.49 -30.83
C GLU A 635 -6.88 -3.25 -31.48
N TYR A 636 -6.20 -2.10 -31.39
CA TYR A 636 -6.58 -0.89 -32.12
C TYR A 636 -6.34 -1.04 -33.62
N LEU A 637 -7.25 -0.50 -34.44
CA LEU A 637 -6.99 -0.24 -35.86
C LEU A 637 -5.90 0.82 -36.00
N ASP A 638 -4.96 0.60 -36.91
CA ASP A 638 -3.81 1.47 -37.16
C ASP A 638 -3.06 1.78 -35.85
N SER A 639 -2.76 0.70 -35.11
CA SER A 639 -2.15 0.77 -33.77
C SER A 639 -0.83 1.55 -33.79
N GLU A 640 -0.72 2.51 -32.87
CA GLU A 640 0.47 3.34 -32.63
C GLU A 640 1.73 2.52 -32.31
N LYS A 641 1.57 1.24 -31.93
CA LYS A 641 2.69 0.31 -31.78
C LYS A 641 3.46 0.09 -33.07
N TYR A 642 2.86 0.26 -34.24
CA TYR A 642 3.52 -0.04 -35.52
C TYR A 642 3.66 1.18 -36.45
N GLN A 643 3.14 2.34 -36.06
CA GLN A 643 3.17 3.57 -36.85
C GLN A 643 3.10 4.82 -35.96
N LEU A 644 3.44 5.98 -36.51
CA LEU A 644 3.20 7.26 -35.83
C LEU A 644 1.70 7.58 -35.81
N ARG A 645 1.24 8.25 -34.75
CA ARG A 645 -0.15 8.69 -34.60
C ARG A 645 -0.21 10.15 -34.14
N VAL A 646 -0.51 11.04 -35.07
CA VAL A 646 -0.81 12.44 -34.75
C VAL A 646 -2.27 12.56 -34.33
N ARG A 647 -2.53 13.41 -33.33
CA ARG A 647 -3.86 13.61 -32.74
C ARG A 647 -4.19 15.09 -32.61
N ASP A 648 -5.43 15.44 -32.94
CA ASP A 648 -6.01 16.71 -32.53
C ASP A 648 -6.55 16.58 -31.09
N TRP A 649 -5.75 17.01 -30.13
CA TRP A 649 -6.08 16.93 -28.71
C TRP A 649 -7.28 17.78 -28.31
N GLN A 650 -7.72 18.72 -29.15
CA GLN A 650 -8.86 19.61 -28.90
C GLN A 650 -10.10 19.22 -29.70
N GLN A 651 -10.11 18.04 -30.36
CA GLN A 651 -11.24 17.63 -31.17
C GLN A 651 -12.55 17.64 -30.36
N PRO A 652 -13.69 18.09 -30.94
CA PRO A 652 -14.97 18.08 -30.27
C PRO A 652 -15.37 16.68 -29.80
N GLY A 653 -15.97 16.59 -28.62
CA GLY A 653 -16.43 15.32 -28.05
C GLY A 653 -15.39 14.56 -27.23
N ASN A 654 -14.17 15.10 -27.07
CA ASN A 654 -13.20 14.59 -26.10
C ASN A 654 -13.75 14.63 -24.65
N ILE A 655 -13.05 13.95 -23.74
CA ILE A 655 -13.42 13.83 -22.32
C ILE A 655 -12.33 14.38 -21.37
N VAL A 656 -11.50 15.30 -21.87
CA VAL A 656 -10.39 15.89 -21.12
C VAL A 656 -10.89 16.60 -19.85
N ALA A 657 -12.00 17.33 -19.94
CA ALA A 657 -12.57 18.06 -18.80
C ALA A 657 -13.03 17.12 -17.69
N GLU A 658 -13.70 16.02 -18.03
CA GLU A 658 -14.17 15.03 -17.06
C GLU A 658 -13.01 14.27 -16.41
N ILE A 659 -11.98 13.89 -17.18
CA ILE A 659 -10.75 13.28 -16.65
C ILE A 659 -10.08 14.23 -15.65
N SER A 660 -9.92 15.50 -16.04
CA SER A 660 -9.30 16.53 -15.19
C SER A 660 -10.07 16.66 -13.88
N ARG A 661 -11.41 16.72 -13.96
CA ARG A 661 -12.28 16.84 -12.79
C ARG A 661 -12.23 15.61 -11.89
N LEU A 662 -12.22 14.40 -12.45
CA LEU A 662 -12.10 13.16 -11.67
C LEU A 662 -10.75 13.07 -10.94
N ASN A 663 -9.65 13.48 -11.58
CA ASN A 663 -8.34 13.54 -10.92
C ASN A 663 -8.30 14.59 -9.81
N GLU A 664 -8.90 15.77 -10.02
CA GLU A 664 -9.04 16.79 -8.98
C GLU A 664 -9.84 16.27 -7.77
N ILE A 665 -10.95 15.57 -8.03
CA ILE A 665 -11.75 14.90 -6.99
C ILE A 665 -10.90 13.88 -6.22
N ARG A 666 -10.15 13.03 -6.92
CA ARG A 666 -9.26 12.03 -6.28
C ARG A 666 -8.19 12.68 -5.39
N ALA A 667 -7.61 13.78 -5.84
CA ALA A 667 -6.60 14.52 -5.08
C ALA A 667 -7.19 15.15 -3.82
N GLY A 668 -8.43 15.63 -3.87
CA GLY A 668 -9.12 16.28 -2.74
C GLY A 668 -9.72 15.33 -1.70
N HIS A 669 -9.81 14.02 -1.99
CA HIS A 669 -10.54 13.05 -1.17
C HIS A 669 -9.69 11.80 -0.85
N PRO A 670 -9.08 11.70 0.37
CA PRO A 670 -8.32 10.53 0.81
C PRO A 670 -9.03 9.18 0.65
N ALA A 671 -10.37 9.15 0.73
CA ALA A 671 -11.18 7.97 0.47
C ALA A 671 -10.98 7.36 -0.94
N LEU A 672 -10.48 8.15 -1.90
CA LEU A 672 -10.17 7.73 -3.27
C LEU A 672 -8.67 7.44 -3.49
N GLN A 673 -7.81 7.65 -2.49
CA GLN A 673 -6.36 7.43 -2.59
C GLN A 673 -5.92 6.01 -2.15
N ASN A 674 -6.88 5.13 -1.90
CA ASN A 674 -6.65 3.71 -1.68
C ASN A 674 -7.73 2.90 -2.41
N HIS A 675 -7.80 1.58 -2.27
CA HIS A 675 -8.90 0.76 -2.84
C HIS A 675 -9.72 0.05 -1.75
N LEU A 676 -9.29 0.11 -0.49
CA LEU A 676 -9.82 -0.71 0.60
C LEU A 676 -11.09 -0.13 1.23
N GLY A 677 -11.24 1.20 1.20
CA GLY A 677 -12.42 1.90 1.70
C GLY A 677 -13.59 1.87 0.71
N LEU A 678 -14.17 0.70 0.46
CA LEU A 678 -15.23 0.47 -0.53
C LEU A 678 -16.35 -0.40 0.04
N ARG A 679 -17.60 0.04 -0.14
CA ARG A 679 -18.81 -0.77 0.13
C ARG A 679 -19.82 -0.60 -0.99
N PHE A 680 -20.34 -1.72 -1.49
CA PHE A 680 -21.43 -1.72 -2.47
C PHE A 680 -22.78 -1.79 -1.75
N TYR A 681 -23.77 -1.08 -2.30
CA TYR A 681 -25.12 -1.04 -1.79
C TYR A 681 -26.11 -1.41 -2.89
N HIS A 682 -27.32 -1.75 -2.47
CA HIS A 682 -28.38 -2.10 -3.41
C HIS A 682 -28.85 -0.88 -4.20
N ALA A 683 -28.99 -1.05 -5.51
CA ALA A 683 -29.72 -0.18 -6.41
C ALA A 683 -30.70 -1.04 -7.19
N GLY A 684 -31.93 -0.58 -7.36
CA GLY A 684 -33.01 -1.38 -7.96
C GLY A 684 -32.79 -1.76 -9.44
N SER A 685 -31.86 -1.11 -10.14
CA SER A 685 -31.47 -1.43 -11.52
C SER A 685 -30.13 -2.17 -11.56
N ASP A 686 -30.07 -3.24 -12.36
CA ASP A 686 -28.83 -3.97 -12.64
C ASP A 686 -27.86 -3.18 -13.51
N ALA A 687 -28.35 -2.15 -14.20
CA ALA A 687 -27.52 -1.22 -14.97
C ALA A 687 -26.87 -0.15 -14.08
N VAL A 688 -27.20 -0.04 -12.79
CA VAL A 688 -26.65 0.98 -11.89
C VAL A 688 -25.83 0.33 -10.78
N LEU A 689 -24.57 0.71 -10.71
CA LEU A 689 -23.66 0.39 -9.61
C LEU A 689 -23.73 1.51 -8.57
N TRP A 690 -24.10 1.19 -7.33
CA TRP A 690 -24.22 2.12 -6.21
C TRP A 690 -23.27 1.71 -5.09
N PHE A 691 -22.40 2.62 -4.67
CA PHE A 691 -21.35 2.31 -3.70
C PHE A 691 -20.89 3.55 -2.92
N ALA A 692 -20.27 3.30 -1.78
CA ALA A 692 -19.54 4.30 -1.02
C ALA A 692 -18.03 4.10 -1.13
N ARG A 693 -17.32 5.22 -1.14
CA ARG A 693 -15.88 5.32 -0.92
C ARG A 693 -15.67 6.10 0.37
N PHE A 694 -14.91 5.56 1.31
CA PHE A 694 -14.80 6.17 2.63
C PHE A 694 -13.45 5.93 3.29
N MET A 695 -13.09 6.84 4.18
CA MET A 695 -12.09 6.57 5.21
C MET A 695 -12.79 5.93 6.43
N PRO A 696 -12.28 4.80 6.96
CA PRO A 696 -12.85 4.19 8.16
C PRO A 696 -12.90 5.16 9.35
N GLY A 697 -14.02 5.18 10.07
CA GLY A 697 -14.18 5.91 11.33
C GLY A 697 -13.73 5.10 12.56
N THR A 698 -13.69 5.76 13.72
CA THR A 698 -13.38 5.12 15.03
C THR A 698 -14.60 4.46 15.65
N ASP A 699 -15.71 5.20 15.74
CA ASP A 699 -16.95 4.75 16.40
C ASP A 699 -17.91 4.04 15.44
N TYR A 700 -17.76 4.34 14.15
CA TYR A 700 -18.64 3.95 13.05
C TYR A 700 -17.83 3.58 11.82
N LEU A 701 -18.44 2.85 10.87
CA LEU A 701 -17.74 2.46 9.65
C LEU A 701 -17.31 3.70 8.85
N PHE A 702 -18.22 4.66 8.70
CA PHE A 702 -17.96 5.89 7.95
C PHE A 702 -17.31 6.97 8.82
N GLY A 703 -16.13 7.42 8.40
CA GLY A 703 -15.41 8.55 9.00
C GLY A 703 -15.75 9.90 8.37
N ASP A 704 -14.75 10.78 8.31
CA ASP A 704 -14.92 12.20 7.96
C ASP A 704 -14.98 12.49 6.44
N ASP A 705 -14.46 11.57 5.62
CA ASP A 705 -14.44 11.68 4.16
C ASP A 705 -15.21 10.49 3.57
N VAL A 706 -16.41 10.78 3.07
CA VAL A 706 -17.34 9.79 2.51
C VAL A 706 -17.91 10.31 1.21
N LEU A 707 -17.76 9.50 0.17
CA LEU A 707 -18.35 9.72 -1.14
C LEU A 707 -19.36 8.63 -1.42
N LEU A 708 -20.55 9.01 -1.86
CA LEU A 708 -21.52 8.11 -2.46
C LEU A 708 -21.48 8.30 -3.97
N ALA A 709 -21.36 7.21 -4.72
CA ALA A 709 -21.25 7.25 -6.17
C ALA A 709 -22.22 6.27 -6.82
N ALA A 710 -22.91 6.76 -7.86
CA ALA A 710 -23.77 5.97 -8.73
C ALA A 710 -23.20 6.00 -10.15
N ILE A 711 -23.00 4.85 -10.77
CA ILE A 711 -22.51 4.74 -12.15
C ILE A 711 -23.47 3.87 -12.95
N SER A 712 -23.99 4.40 -14.06
CA SER A 712 -24.69 3.60 -15.06
C SER A 712 -23.68 2.82 -15.89
N LEU A 713 -23.89 1.53 -16.03
CA LEU A 713 -23.08 0.61 -16.83
C LEU A 713 -23.64 0.45 -18.25
N ASP A 714 -24.75 1.13 -18.56
CA ASP A 714 -25.34 1.20 -19.89
C ASP A 714 -24.96 2.54 -20.56
N PRO A 715 -24.13 2.53 -21.61
CA PRO A 715 -23.72 3.76 -22.28
C PRO A 715 -24.81 4.38 -23.19
N ARG A 716 -25.99 3.76 -23.30
CA ARG A 716 -27.00 4.12 -24.32
C ARG A 716 -28.27 4.73 -23.74
N THR A 717 -28.75 4.21 -22.62
CA THR A 717 -30.08 4.54 -22.09
C THR A 717 -29.98 5.29 -20.77
N ALA A 718 -30.84 6.28 -20.57
CA ALA A 718 -31.00 6.88 -19.26
C ALA A 718 -31.69 5.89 -18.30
N HIS A 719 -31.17 5.77 -17.08
CA HIS A 719 -31.68 4.86 -16.05
C HIS A 719 -32.16 5.66 -14.84
N GLU A 720 -33.36 5.33 -14.36
CA GLU A 720 -33.88 5.78 -13.08
C GLU A 720 -34.00 4.60 -12.13
N THR A 721 -33.58 4.79 -10.89
CA THR A 721 -33.64 3.71 -9.90
C THR A 721 -33.72 4.24 -8.47
N ASP A 722 -34.34 3.44 -7.61
CA ASP A 722 -34.36 3.68 -6.17
C ASP A 722 -33.07 3.13 -5.54
N VAL A 723 -32.51 3.90 -4.62
CA VAL A 723 -31.30 3.57 -3.84
C VAL A 723 -31.56 3.81 -2.36
N GLU A 724 -30.82 3.10 -1.53
CA GLU A 724 -30.74 3.38 -0.10
C GLU A 724 -29.48 4.18 0.22
N ILE A 725 -29.67 5.30 0.91
CA ILE A 725 -28.61 6.06 1.55
C ILE A 725 -28.22 5.31 2.83
N PRO A 726 -26.95 4.89 2.98
CA PRO A 726 -26.51 4.02 4.07
C PRO A 726 -26.32 4.78 5.40
N LEU A 727 -27.40 5.37 5.93
CA LEU A 727 -27.41 6.17 7.15
C LEU A 727 -26.93 5.38 8.39
N TRP A 728 -27.21 4.08 8.41
CA TRP A 728 -26.81 3.17 9.49
C TRP A 728 -25.28 3.02 9.64
N GLU A 729 -24.50 3.33 8.60
CA GLU A 729 -23.02 3.26 8.65
C GLU A 729 -22.42 4.40 9.48
N TRP A 730 -23.20 5.45 9.77
CA TRP A 730 -22.92 6.49 10.78
C TRP A 730 -23.71 6.27 12.08
N GLY A 731 -24.47 5.17 12.21
CA GLY A 731 -25.37 4.94 13.33
C GLY A 731 -26.59 5.87 13.38
N LEU A 732 -26.96 6.48 12.25
CA LEU A 732 -28.09 7.40 12.17
C LEU A 732 -29.42 6.67 11.90
N PRO A 733 -30.56 7.22 12.32
CA PRO A 733 -31.87 6.65 12.03
C PRO A 733 -32.29 6.88 10.57
N ASP A 734 -33.23 6.07 10.08
CA ASP A 734 -33.66 6.02 8.68
C ASP A 734 -34.20 7.34 8.11
N GLN A 735 -34.67 8.26 8.95
CA GLN A 735 -35.22 9.58 8.59
C GLN A 735 -34.18 10.71 8.65
N ALA A 736 -32.93 10.43 9.03
CA ALA A 736 -31.89 11.44 9.14
C ALA A 736 -31.59 12.12 7.79
N GLY A 737 -30.91 13.26 7.86
CA GLY A 737 -30.54 14.05 6.67
C GLY A 737 -29.04 14.12 6.45
N LEU A 738 -28.65 14.23 5.18
CA LEU A 738 -27.26 14.44 4.74
C LEU A 738 -27.15 15.76 3.96
N ALA A 739 -26.10 16.54 4.25
CA ALA A 739 -25.60 17.56 3.35
C ALA A 739 -24.83 16.90 2.21
N VAL A 740 -25.13 17.28 0.97
CA VAL A 740 -24.56 16.70 -0.25
C VAL A 740 -23.87 17.77 -1.09
N HIS A 741 -22.67 17.46 -1.57
CA HIS A 741 -21.97 18.22 -2.59
C HIS A 741 -21.76 17.33 -3.83
N ASP A 742 -22.46 17.62 -4.92
CA ASP A 742 -22.26 17.00 -6.23
C ASP A 742 -20.94 17.48 -6.80
N LEU A 743 -19.95 16.60 -6.80
CA LEU A 743 -18.58 16.95 -7.14
C LEU A 743 -18.39 17.19 -8.64
N MET A 744 -19.25 16.67 -9.50
CA MET A 744 -19.12 16.88 -10.95
C MET A 744 -19.70 18.22 -11.39
N HIS A 745 -20.84 18.62 -10.79
CA HIS A 745 -21.53 19.87 -11.17
C HIS A 745 -21.35 21.02 -10.17
N GLY A 746 -20.76 20.78 -9.00
CA GLY A 746 -20.57 21.77 -7.93
C GLY A 746 -21.85 22.14 -7.17
N ARG A 747 -22.96 21.43 -7.39
CA ARG A 747 -24.25 21.70 -6.74
C ARG A 747 -24.24 21.23 -5.29
N ARG A 748 -24.89 21.97 -4.40
CA ARG A 748 -25.09 21.58 -2.99
C ARG A 748 -26.57 21.47 -2.69
N PHE A 749 -26.96 20.40 -2.00
CA PHE A 749 -28.33 20.13 -1.62
C PHE A 749 -28.38 19.22 -0.39
N GLU A 750 -29.58 19.00 0.15
CA GLU A 750 -29.82 18.09 1.26
C GLU A 750 -30.62 16.87 0.80
N LEU A 751 -30.29 15.70 1.35
CA LEU A 751 -31.13 14.52 1.28
C LEU A 751 -31.74 14.26 2.65
N ARG A 752 -32.99 13.80 2.69
CA ARG A 752 -33.68 13.38 3.92
C ARG A 752 -34.32 12.03 3.72
N GLY A 753 -34.10 11.13 4.68
CA GLY A 753 -34.58 9.76 4.60
C GLY A 753 -33.66 8.85 3.78
N LYS A 754 -33.65 7.56 4.12
CA LYS A 754 -32.79 6.58 3.45
C LYS A 754 -33.19 6.27 2.00
N HIS A 755 -34.47 6.30 1.66
CA HIS A 755 -34.92 5.95 0.30
C HIS A 755 -34.86 7.17 -0.61
N GLN A 756 -34.07 7.09 -1.67
CA GLN A 756 -33.90 8.15 -2.65
C GLN A 756 -34.06 7.59 -4.06
N ARG A 757 -34.52 8.42 -4.99
CA ARG A 757 -34.59 8.08 -6.41
C ARG A 757 -33.58 8.90 -7.19
N ILE A 758 -32.77 8.23 -8.00
CA ILE A 758 -31.74 8.86 -8.82
C ILE A 758 -32.00 8.61 -10.31
N ARG A 759 -31.51 9.54 -11.14
CA ARG A 759 -31.52 9.44 -12.61
C ARG A 759 -30.11 9.66 -13.13
N LEU A 760 -29.63 8.74 -13.96
CA LEU A 760 -28.35 8.85 -14.68
C LEU A 760 -28.63 8.85 -16.17
N ASP A 761 -28.13 9.86 -16.89
CA ASP A 761 -28.37 10.03 -18.33
C ASP A 761 -27.04 10.04 -19.10
N PRO A 762 -26.72 8.97 -19.85
CA PRO A 762 -25.48 8.88 -20.63
C PRO A 762 -25.27 10.02 -21.64
N ALA A 763 -26.34 10.69 -22.09
CA ALA A 763 -26.23 11.85 -22.97
C ALA A 763 -25.66 13.10 -22.27
N GLN A 764 -25.75 13.14 -20.93
CA GLN A 764 -25.19 14.22 -20.10
C GLN A 764 -23.95 13.71 -19.35
N LEU A 765 -24.16 12.84 -18.38
CA LEU A 765 -23.12 12.21 -17.58
C LEU A 765 -23.65 10.87 -17.05
N PRO A 766 -22.98 9.74 -17.34
CA PRO A 766 -23.48 8.42 -16.96
C PRO A 766 -23.23 8.07 -15.49
N PHE A 767 -22.81 9.03 -14.66
CA PHE A 767 -22.51 8.82 -13.26
C PHE A 767 -22.77 10.06 -12.41
N SER A 768 -22.81 9.88 -11.10
CA SER A 768 -22.88 10.94 -10.09
C SER A 768 -21.91 10.61 -8.96
N VAL A 769 -21.22 11.64 -8.45
CA VAL A 769 -20.26 11.52 -7.33
C VAL A 769 -20.58 12.58 -6.30
N TRP A 770 -20.96 12.14 -5.11
CA TRP A 770 -21.45 12.99 -4.04
C TRP A 770 -20.54 12.86 -2.84
N HIS A 771 -19.92 13.96 -2.41
CA HIS A 771 -19.35 13.99 -1.07
C HIS A 771 -20.46 14.35 -0.08
N VAL A 772 -20.59 13.56 0.98
CA VAL A 772 -21.75 13.63 1.89
C VAL A 772 -21.31 13.73 3.35
N ARG A 773 -22.11 14.46 4.14
CA ARG A 773 -21.92 14.57 5.59
C ARG A 773 -23.26 14.56 6.32
N PRO A 774 -23.37 13.92 7.49
CA PRO A 774 -24.55 14.04 8.33
C PRO A 774 -24.89 15.50 8.65
N LEU A 775 -26.18 15.87 8.57
CA LEU A 775 -26.66 17.17 9.06
C LEU A 775 -26.67 17.25 10.59
N GLU A 776 -26.89 16.10 11.24
CA GLU A 776 -26.86 15.93 12.68
C GLU A 776 -25.64 15.08 13.04
N ARG A 777 -24.83 15.49 14.02
CA ARG A 777 -23.70 14.66 14.48
C ARG A 777 -24.26 13.41 15.16
N PRO A 778 -23.81 12.20 14.79
CA PRO A 778 -24.19 10.99 15.52
C PRO A 778 -23.68 11.09 16.96
N ALA A 779 -24.51 10.64 17.91
CA ALA A 779 -24.07 10.51 19.30
C ALA A 779 -22.91 9.49 19.36
N PRO A 780 -21.84 9.70 20.14
CA PRO A 780 -20.78 8.72 20.26
C PRO A 780 -21.36 7.37 20.68
N ARG A 781 -20.86 6.27 20.11
CA ARG A 781 -21.25 4.94 20.57
C ARG A 781 -20.84 4.83 22.05
N PRO A 782 -21.75 4.47 22.98
CA PRO A 782 -21.34 4.25 24.35
C PRO A 782 -20.25 3.18 24.36
N PRO A 783 -19.20 3.32 25.21
CA PRO A 783 -18.16 2.31 25.31
C PRO A 783 -18.84 0.96 25.55
N ALA A 784 -18.36 -0.09 24.88
CA ALA A 784 -18.85 -1.44 25.11
C ALA A 784 -18.84 -1.65 26.63
N ALA A 785 -20.01 -1.88 27.22
CA ALA A 785 -20.10 -2.13 28.64
C ALA A 785 -19.12 -3.28 28.96
N PRO A 786 -18.28 -3.15 30.00
CA PRO A 786 -17.47 -4.29 30.42
C PRO A 786 -18.43 -5.45 30.59
N ALA A 787 -18.14 -6.56 29.89
CA ALA A 787 -19.01 -7.72 29.87
C ALA A 787 -19.41 -8.04 31.31
N SER A 788 -20.71 -7.97 31.60
CA SER A 788 -21.21 -8.41 32.89
C SER A 788 -20.79 -9.86 33.04
N THR A 789 -19.94 -10.14 34.02
CA THR A 789 -19.61 -11.49 34.45
C THR A 789 -20.89 -12.10 35.01
N ASP A 790 -21.75 -12.63 34.15
CA ASP A 790 -22.85 -13.48 34.54
C ASP A 790 -22.32 -14.92 34.55
N PRO A 791 -22.14 -15.59 35.71
CA PRO A 791 -21.46 -16.88 35.78
C PRO A 791 -22.30 -18.06 35.28
N HIS A 792 -23.49 -17.82 34.70
CA HIS A 792 -24.44 -18.88 34.34
C HIS A 792 -25.10 -18.63 32.99
N GLY A 793 -24.39 -18.96 31.91
CA GLY A 793 -24.97 -19.20 30.58
C GLY A 793 -24.40 -20.50 30.04
N ALA A 794 -25.18 -21.58 30.16
CA ALA A 794 -24.85 -22.95 29.77
C ALA A 794 -24.69 -23.14 28.25
#